data_AF-A0A8J6MJ17-F1
#
_entry.id   AF-A0A8J6MJ17-F1
#
_cell.length_a   1.000
_cell.length_b   1.000
_cell.length_c   1.000
_cell.angle_alpha   90.00
_cell.angle_beta   90.00
_cell.angle_gamma   90.00
#
_symmetry.space_group_name_H-M   'P 1'
#
loop_
_entity.id
_entity.type
_entity.pdbx_description
1 polymer ?
#
loop_
_entity_poly.entity_id
_entity_poly.type
_entity_poly.pdbx_seq_one_letter_code
_entity_poly.pdbx_strand_id
1 'polypeptide(L)'
;MLKTCLIFTIMIVPFLGGCRYFKSDVTIQVQALNGDGEALPRAKVLVDKNQVGTTDEHGFFKTTLSLSVEEAVLVEVSKASTDTFYAPFFETIKIKRGDINSFKFTATLYGVKQNAADEKAATTAGTAPSNETAAASKPVEALKVLDVSPNPTPTLATATDASAAATIAASNHTEIDNGRPLTFYVVSGRESVENASVYFGDTAKKQWMHGCYSNNNGRCSFRVPEHMDNVVILVRAKGFQTQTRSFQLFDGDKVRFELNRGKSLEIFAISPSQGAMEGVENVKISVNGRPVGKTDVFGSFITPLITEDELNGKVLLEAEQWLPAKTEVTLTAASSESVIQHYQSIKPASPKLALMDFVVYRDKSDAPMLSAPTFESLQAALVSAGALITNGPALNGKLASQKTSLNDLSGSTWAQLRKIDEPIHYVVRPSFIEGPQARIILSAIDPEGHMAFSASQSVKAKGATQAALNDLAVRLMQNIRHEGAIVEAVGDEFRINLGKTHGLQVGDKIQITGNVRLPNGEITAWDTIASATVSEVAPERSRIRLVSTQPNTHVEAGNNVVVDRRPAAATELLSIQVSEESTHGPIGLAEVYLGDQWLGATDLAGLATVAAIDLLKTKEISIFSPGYTPKNLPITADKGALVALSHEATPVQIESQPPGALVKINGRDLGRTPIDTEIPYPGTTVNIELGGVDGFEYLTRAQSVSSRGIILRGNTQITLNRDPQQAARALANEGKVPEAIQLLESITETDNTYLLAQHQLGELYLNNLHDPVKAASAFHKVTTNPNVDSYKDKRFIGTYINEAVALFQAGEQAVAMDSNLAISYWRQSEAILTRTEEQLRFVPQAQYNQAVHTLSYYRALSLHKTWTLTQNAQDQENAMQHWKDYIQGTALALPQDQNYDWVKKAEGYFEQIRKASTARNKPNTDKRSPVAL
;
A
#
# COMPACT_ATOMS: atom_id res chain seq x y z
N MET A 1 41.61 -61.75 9.47
CA MET A 1 41.17 -62.06 8.09
C MET A 1 39.88 -61.30 7.88
N LEU A 2 39.66 -60.37 6.97
CA LEU A 2 40.30 -60.01 5.71
C LEU A 2 40.12 -58.48 5.54
N LYS A 3 41.15 -57.79 5.02
CA LYS A 3 41.15 -56.35 4.66
C LYS A 3 40.41 -56.14 3.33
N THR A 4 39.63 -55.06 3.17
CA THR A 4 39.74 -54.17 1.98
C THR A 4 39.10 -52.80 2.22
N CYS A 5 39.84 -51.74 1.85
CA CYS A 5 39.44 -50.33 1.85
C CYS A 5 38.37 -50.01 0.79
N LEU A 6 37.47 -49.06 1.09
CA LEU A 6 37.02 -48.08 0.10
C LEU A 6 36.57 -46.76 0.80
N ILE A 7 37.47 -45.78 0.76
CA ILE A 7 37.28 -44.32 0.60
C ILE A 7 35.93 -43.74 1.10
N PHE A 8 35.95 -43.14 2.28
CA PHE A 8 34.92 -42.19 2.74
C PHE A 8 35.42 -40.77 2.47
N THR A 9 35.00 -40.17 1.35
CA THR A 9 35.19 -38.74 1.08
C THR A 9 34.11 -37.97 1.83
N ILE A 10 34.46 -37.41 2.99
CA ILE A 10 33.60 -36.48 3.72
C ILE A 10 33.60 -35.14 2.96
N MET A 11 32.56 -34.92 2.15
CA MET A 11 32.22 -33.57 1.68
C MET A 11 31.57 -32.81 2.85
N ILE A 12 32.35 -31.92 3.46
CA ILE A 12 31.83 -30.82 4.29
C ILE A 12 31.27 -29.79 3.31
N VAL A 13 29.94 -29.70 3.20
CA VAL A 13 29.26 -28.60 2.49
C VAL A 13 29.03 -27.47 3.50
N PRO A 14 29.59 -26.26 3.28
CA PRO A 14 29.23 -25.11 4.10
C PRO A 14 27.84 -24.62 3.67
N PHE A 15 26.89 -24.62 4.60
CA PHE A 15 25.62 -23.91 4.44
C PHE A 15 25.88 -22.40 4.48
N LEU A 16 26.23 -21.84 3.32
CA LEU A 16 26.08 -20.42 3.03
C LEU A 16 24.62 -20.21 2.62
N GLY A 17 23.79 -19.76 3.56
CA GLY A 17 22.45 -19.21 3.29
C GLY A 17 22.57 -17.85 2.60
N GLY A 18 23.00 -17.85 1.33
CA GLY A 18 22.87 -16.70 0.46
C GLY A 18 21.44 -16.64 -0.06
N CYS A 19 20.81 -15.46 0.02
CA CYS A 19 19.61 -15.14 -0.75
C CYS A 19 19.85 -15.51 -2.21
N ARG A 20 19.28 -16.64 -2.66
CA ARG A 20 19.29 -16.99 -4.07
C ARG A 20 18.22 -16.16 -4.75
N TYR A 21 18.60 -14.98 -5.25
CA TYR A 21 17.85 -14.30 -6.29
C TYR A 21 17.66 -15.29 -7.44
N PHE A 22 16.42 -15.63 -7.76
CA PHE A 22 16.14 -16.46 -8.93
C PHE A 22 16.56 -15.66 -10.16
N LYS A 23 17.56 -16.16 -10.90
CA LYS A 23 17.96 -15.61 -12.20
C LYS A 23 17.39 -16.48 -13.31
N SER A 24 16.94 -15.87 -14.40
CA SER A 24 16.56 -16.56 -15.63
C SER A 24 17.50 -16.15 -16.75
N ASP A 25 17.76 -17.08 -17.66
CA ASP A 25 18.42 -16.75 -18.92
C ASP A 25 17.43 -15.98 -19.81
N VAL A 26 17.90 -14.87 -20.36
CA VAL A 26 17.14 -13.90 -21.15
C VAL A 26 17.87 -13.62 -22.43
N THR A 27 17.26 -13.90 -23.58
CA THR A 27 17.81 -13.51 -24.89
C THR A 27 17.32 -12.14 -25.29
N ILE A 28 18.24 -11.21 -25.52
CA ILE A 28 17.96 -9.85 -26.01
C ILE A 28 18.43 -9.73 -27.46
N GLN A 29 17.55 -9.25 -28.33
CA GLN A 29 17.82 -8.93 -29.73
C GLN A 29 17.48 -7.46 -29.99
N VAL A 30 18.42 -6.68 -30.51
CA VAL A 30 18.26 -5.26 -30.83
C VAL A 30 18.58 -5.05 -32.30
N GLN A 31 17.75 -4.28 -33.00
CA GLN A 31 18.08 -3.66 -34.28
C GLN A 31 18.10 -2.14 -34.10
N ALA A 32 19.26 -1.51 -34.19
CA ALA A 32 19.41 -0.07 -34.09
C ALA A 32 19.29 0.58 -35.48
N LEU A 33 18.39 1.55 -35.61
CA LEU A 33 18.15 2.32 -36.83
C LEU A 33 18.25 3.83 -36.54
N ASN A 34 18.55 4.65 -37.54
CA ASN A 34 18.44 6.11 -37.43
C ASN A 34 16.99 6.58 -37.73
N GLY A 35 16.71 7.87 -37.57
CA GLY A 35 15.39 8.45 -37.82
C GLY A 35 14.86 8.28 -39.25
N ASP A 36 15.74 7.97 -40.21
CA ASP A 36 15.40 7.71 -41.62
C ASP A 36 15.25 6.20 -41.92
N GLY A 37 15.40 5.34 -40.91
CA GLY A 37 15.27 3.88 -41.01
C GLY A 37 16.53 3.14 -41.46
N GLU A 38 17.68 3.81 -41.58
CA GLU A 38 18.96 3.18 -41.95
C GLU A 38 19.63 2.54 -40.73
N ALA A 39 20.39 1.45 -40.95
CA ALA A 39 21.09 0.74 -39.88
C ALA A 39 22.13 1.61 -39.16
N LEU A 40 22.14 1.56 -37.83
CA LEU A 40 23.14 2.24 -37.00
C LEU A 40 24.18 1.26 -36.46
N PRO A 41 25.35 1.17 -37.10
CA PRO A 41 26.40 0.26 -36.66
C PRO A 41 27.14 0.77 -35.43
N ARG A 42 27.62 -0.15 -34.61
CA ARG A 42 28.43 0.13 -33.40
C ARG A 42 27.71 1.05 -32.40
N ALA A 43 26.38 0.95 -32.31
CA ALA A 43 25.60 1.49 -31.20
C ALA A 43 25.80 0.60 -29.97
N LYS A 44 26.00 1.19 -28.80
CA LYS A 44 26.15 0.48 -27.54
C LYS A 44 24.80 -0.01 -27.06
N VAL A 45 24.77 -1.23 -26.55
CA VAL A 45 23.60 -1.80 -25.87
C VAL A 45 23.96 -2.01 -24.41
N LEU A 46 23.17 -1.42 -23.51
CA LEU A 46 23.33 -1.52 -22.07
C LEU A 46 22.09 -2.17 -21.45
N VAL A 47 22.30 -2.93 -20.37
CA VAL A 47 21.25 -3.55 -19.57
C VAL A 47 21.54 -3.22 -18.11
N ASP A 48 20.61 -2.55 -17.44
CA ASP A 48 20.78 -1.94 -16.10
C ASP A 48 22.07 -1.11 -16.00
N LYS A 49 22.30 -0.26 -17.01
CA LYS A 49 23.47 0.62 -17.15
C LYS A 49 24.81 -0.11 -17.34
N ASN A 50 24.81 -1.43 -17.43
CA ASN A 50 26.00 -2.20 -17.77
C ASN A 50 26.04 -2.47 -19.28
N GLN A 51 27.14 -2.11 -19.95
CA GLN A 51 27.27 -2.35 -21.39
C GLN A 51 27.40 -3.86 -21.65
N VAL A 52 26.45 -4.41 -22.40
CA VAL A 52 26.40 -5.84 -22.74
C VAL A 52 26.87 -6.14 -24.17
N GLY A 53 27.00 -5.11 -25.02
CA GLY A 53 27.66 -5.22 -26.32
C GLY A 53 27.45 -4.02 -27.24
N THR A 54 27.67 -4.24 -28.53
CA THR A 54 27.47 -3.22 -29.58
C THR A 54 26.84 -3.83 -30.83
N THR A 55 26.05 -3.05 -31.57
CA THR A 55 25.47 -3.46 -32.85
C THR A 55 26.52 -3.67 -33.94
N ASP A 56 26.27 -4.62 -34.83
CA ASP A 56 27.11 -4.95 -35.99
C ASP A 56 26.93 -3.94 -37.15
N GLU A 57 27.56 -4.20 -38.30
CA GLU A 57 27.51 -3.33 -39.48
C GLU A 57 26.08 -3.16 -40.06
N HIS A 58 25.14 -4.04 -39.69
CA HIS A 58 23.73 -3.97 -40.10
C HIS A 58 22.83 -3.44 -38.97
N GLY A 59 23.42 -2.91 -37.89
CA GLY A 59 22.69 -2.39 -36.75
C GLY A 59 22.12 -3.47 -35.82
N PHE A 60 22.48 -4.74 -35.97
CA PHE A 60 21.94 -5.81 -35.14
C PHE A 60 22.84 -6.18 -33.97
N PHE A 61 22.22 -6.53 -32.84
CA PHE A 61 22.88 -7.06 -31.66
C PHE A 61 22.03 -8.18 -31.05
N LYS A 62 22.65 -9.29 -30.64
CA LYS A 62 21.99 -10.39 -29.93
C LYS A 62 22.88 -10.92 -28.82
N THR A 63 22.32 -11.09 -27.63
CA THR A 63 23.01 -11.70 -26.49
C THR A 63 22.05 -12.49 -25.61
N THR A 64 22.57 -13.37 -24.77
CA THR A 64 21.81 -14.05 -23.71
C THR A 64 22.45 -13.74 -22.36
N LEU A 65 21.65 -13.27 -21.41
CA LEU A 65 22.08 -12.77 -20.11
C LEU A 65 21.31 -13.47 -19.01
N SER A 66 21.96 -13.73 -17.88
CA SER A 66 21.29 -14.29 -16.69
C SER A 66 20.91 -13.15 -15.75
N LEU A 67 19.63 -12.81 -15.73
CA LEU A 67 19.09 -11.61 -15.08
C LEU A 67 18.06 -11.97 -14.00
N SER A 68 17.91 -11.12 -12.99
CA SER A 68 17.01 -11.36 -11.84
C SER A 68 15.54 -11.38 -12.27
N VAL A 69 14.79 -12.35 -11.77
CA VAL A 69 13.36 -12.52 -12.03
C VAL A 69 12.54 -11.55 -11.16
N GLU A 70 11.46 -10.99 -11.72
CA GLU A 70 10.53 -10.02 -11.09
C GLU A 70 11.04 -8.59 -10.86
N GLU A 71 12.27 -8.27 -11.23
CA GLU A 71 12.78 -6.90 -11.28
C GLU A 71 12.61 -6.31 -12.71
N ALA A 72 12.31 -5.02 -12.80
CA ALA A 72 12.22 -4.32 -14.08
C ALA A 72 13.63 -3.99 -14.55
N VAL A 73 14.04 -4.55 -15.69
CA VAL A 73 15.38 -4.38 -16.26
C VAL A 73 15.33 -3.36 -17.39
N LEU A 74 16.20 -2.35 -17.32
CA LEU A 74 16.28 -1.28 -18.32
C LEU A 74 17.27 -1.67 -19.43
N VAL A 75 16.78 -1.74 -20.67
CA VAL A 75 17.61 -1.87 -21.87
C VAL A 75 17.79 -0.50 -22.50
N GLU A 76 19.03 -0.07 -22.67
CA GLU A 76 19.39 1.19 -23.34
C GLU A 76 20.17 0.89 -24.62
N VAL A 77 19.88 1.64 -25.69
CA VAL A 77 20.69 1.65 -26.91
C VAL A 77 21.14 3.08 -27.18
N SER A 78 22.45 3.31 -27.20
CA SER A 78 23.03 4.65 -27.37
C SER A 78 24.18 4.65 -28.37
N LYS A 79 24.32 5.74 -29.15
CA LYS A 79 25.36 5.88 -30.17
C LYS A 79 26.19 7.13 -29.90
N ALA A 80 27.46 6.93 -29.58
CA ALA A 80 28.43 8.02 -29.57
C ALA A 80 28.83 8.38 -31.00
N SER A 81 28.78 9.67 -31.32
CA SER A 81 29.27 10.25 -32.57
C SER A 81 29.86 11.64 -32.26
N THR A 82 30.85 12.06 -33.05
CA THR A 82 31.56 13.33 -32.91
C THR A 82 30.85 14.49 -33.61
N ASP A 83 29.88 14.19 -34.46
CA ASP A 83 29.24 15.12 -35.39
C ASP A 83 27.71 15.11 -35.31
N THR A 84 27.11 14.06 -34.72
CA THR A 84 25.66 13.88 -34.60
C THR A 84 25.33 13.32 -33.22
N PHE A 85 24.53 14.05 -32.46
CA PHE A 85 23.98 13.56 -31.20
C PHE A 85 22.78 12.65 -31.47
N TYR A 86 22.89 11.38 -31.10
CA TYR A 86 21.80 10.42 -31.18
C TYR A 86 21.09 10.30 -29.83
N ALA A 87 19.80 10.63 -29.78
CA ALA A 87 18.99 10.44 -28.58
C ALA A 87 18.96 8.95 -28.19
N PRO A 88 19.29 8.58 -26.93
CA PRO A 88 19.28 7.17 -26.51
C PRO A 88 17.87 6.58 -26.54
N PHE A 89 17.79 5.32 -26.94
CA PHE A 89 16.56 4.53 -26.88
C PHE A 89 16.51 3.73 -25.58
N PHE A 90 15.36 3.68 -24.92
CA PHE A 90 15.14 2.96 -23.66
C PHE A 90 13.92 2.05 -23.75
N GLU A 91 14.04 0.83 -23.22
CA GLU A 91 12.94 -0.10 -23.09
C GLU A 91 13.03 -0.83 -21.74
N THR A 92 11.91 -1.04 -21.06
CA THR A 92 11.90 -1.75 -19.77
C THR A 92 11.28 -3.13 -19.93
N ILE A 93 12.03 -4.17 -19.59
CA ILE A 93 11.55 -5.55 -19.64
C ILE A 93 11.40 -6.16 -18.26
N LYS A 94 10.34 -6.96 -18.09
CA LYS A 94 10.11 -7.75 -16.88
C LYS A 94 10.38 -9.22 -17.16
N ILE A 95 11.29 -9.79 -16.38
CA ILE A 95 11.72 -11.17 -16.53
C ILE A 95 10.82 -12.07 -15.70
N LYS A 96 10.18 -13.06 -16.34
CA LYS A 96 9.22 -13.97 -15.69
C LYS A 96 9.87 -15.29 -15.31
N ARG A 97 9.39 -15.91 -14.23
CA ARG A 97 9.90 -17.19 -13.71
C ARG A 97 9.33 -18.36 -14.51
N GLY A 98 10.18 -19.17 -15.12
CA GLY A 98 9.79 -20.42 -15.80
C GLY A 98 9.35 -20.27 -17.27
N ASP A 99 9.33 -19.05 -17.81
CA ASP A 99 9.04 -18.75 -19.21
C ASP A 99 10.34 -18.65 -20.06
N ILE A 100 10.25 -18.83 -21.38
CA ILE A 100 11.34 -18.50 -22.32
C ILE A 100 11.37 -16.98 -22.49
N ASN A 101 12.28 -16.30 -21.79
CA ASN A 101 12.44 -14.86 -21.85
C ASN A 101 13.26 -14.45 -23.09
N SER A 102 12.60 -14.15 -24.20
CA SER A 102 13.23 -13.62 -25.42
C SER A 102 12.60 -12.30 -25.84
N PHE A 103 13.39 -11.23 -25.86
CA PHE A 103 12.93 -9.89 -26.19
C PHE A 103 13.61 -9.38 -27.45
N LYS A 104 12.81 -8.80 -28.38
CA LYS A 104 13.30 -8.22 -29.62
C LYS A 104 12.85 -6.76 -29.71
N PHE A 105 13.80 -5.85 -29.93
CA PHE A 105 13.57 -4.41 -29.98
C PHE A 105 14.08 -3.84 -31.30
N THR A 106 13.35 -2.88 -31.85
CA THR A 106 13.85 -1.98 -32.89
C THR A 106 14.09 -0.63 -32.22
N ALA A 107 15.36 -0.27 -32.06
CA ALA A 107 15.79 0.95 -31.39
C ALA A 107 16.06 2.04 -32.44
N THR A 108 15.10 2.92 -32.67
CA THR A 108 15.27 4.06 -33.58
C THR A 108 15.88 5.23 -32.81
N LEU A 109 17.12 5.60 -33.13
CA LEU A 109 17.84 6.71 -32.52
C LEU A 109 17.81 7.92 -33.45
N TYR A 110 17.16 8.99 -33.01
CA TYR A 110 17.07 10.24 -33.78
C TYR A 110 18.35 11.07 -33.58
N GLY A 111 19.00 11.42 -34.69
CA GLY A 111 20.27 12.14 -34.72
C GLY A 111 20.11 13.64 -35.00
N VAL A 112 20.83 14.50 -34.26
CA VAL A 112 20.94 15.95 -34.50
C VAL A 112 22.40 16.34 -34.72
N LYS A 113 22.74 16.93 -35.86
CA LYS A 113 24.13 17.35 -36.16
C LYS A 113 24.61 18.44 -35.20
N GLN A 114 25.78 18.23 -34.59
CA GLN A 114 26.45 19.21 -33.73
C GLN A 114 27.32 20.14 -34.58
N ASN A 115 27.12 21.46 -34.48
CA ASN A 115 27.96 22.44 -35.18
C ASN A 115 29.31 22.59 -34.46
N ALA A 116 30.40 22.56 -35.22
CA ALA A 116 31.77 22.68 -34.74
C ALA A 116 32.07 24.10 -34.20
N ALA A 117 32.03 24.28 -32.88
CA ALA A 117 32.59 25.48 -32.24
C ALA A 117 33.23 25.25 -30.86
N ASP A 118 33.00 24.12 -30.17
CA ASP A 118 33.34 24.01 -28.74
C ASP A 118 34.36 22.92 -28.39
N GLU A 119 35.40 22.73 -29.21
CA GLU A 119 36.49 21.80 -28.89
C GLU A 119 37.75 22.57 -28.44
N LYS A 120 37.73 23.13 -27.22
CA LYS A 120 38.98 23.58 -26.55
C LYS A 120 38.86 23.88 -25.05
N ALA A 121 38.38 22.94 -24.23
CA ALA A 121 38.65 22.98 -22.79
C ALA A 121 38.31 21.66 -22.07
N ALA A 122 39.12 20.61 -22.20
CA ALA A 122 39.20 19.54 -21.18
C ALA A 122 40.28 18.50 -21.53
N THR A 123 41.54 18.83 -21.26
CA THR A 123 42.57 17.80 -21.04
C THR A 123 43.35 18.21 -19.80
N THR A 124 43.09 17.54 -18.69
CA THR A 124 44.06 17.06 -17.68
C THR A 124 43.31 16.65 -16.40
N ALA A 125 43.27 15.35 -16.10
CA ALA A 125 43.40 14.82 -14.73
C ALA A 125 43.50 13.29 -14.81
N GLY A 126 44.58 12.75 -14.23
CA GLY A 126 45.00 11.36 -14.32
C GLY A 126 44.45 10.43 -13.24
N THR A 127 44.98 9.22 -13.32
CA THR A 127 44.51 7.94 -12.81
C THR A 127 45.01 7.59 -11.38
N ALA A 128 44.15 6.86 -10.63
CA ALA A 128 44.45 5.74 -9.70
C ALA A 128 45.04 6.03 -8.28
N PRO A 129 45.09 5.04 -7.36
CA PRO A 129 43.98 4.23 -6.83
C PRO A 129 44.04 3.97 -5.28
N SER A 130 43.08 3.15 -4.83
CA SER A 130 42.83 2.42 -3.57
C SER A 130 43.99 1.99 -2.65
N ASN A 131 43.69 1.81 -1.34
CA ASN A 131 44.15 0.64 -0.57
C ASN A 131 43.31 0.30 0.69
N GLU A 132 43.40 -0.99 1.04
CA GLU A 132 42.80 -1.87 2.08
C GLU A 132 43.00 -1.36 3.55
N THR A 133 42.49 -1.95 4.66
CA THR A 133 42.43 -3.36 5.11
C THR A 133 41.57 -3.53 6.39
N ALA A 134 41.24 -4.78 6.71
CA ALA A 134 40.40 -5.30 7.80
C ALA A 134 41.07 -5.45 9.18
N ALA A 135 40.26 -5.64 10.25
CA ALA A 135 40.53 -6.59 11.35
C ALA A 135 39.29 -6.73 12.28
N ALA A 136 38.90 -7.96 12.62
CA ALA A 136 37.87 -8.27 13.62
C ALA A 136 38.31 -9.46 14.50
N SER A 137 37.99 -9.36 15.79
CA SER A 137 38.23 -10.36 16.84
C SER A 137 36.91 -10.74 17.55
N LYS A 138 36.81 -12.00 17.99
CA LYS A 138 35.79 -12.62 18.89
C LYS A 138 36.49 -12.98 20.24
N PRO A 139 35.86 -13.55 21.31
CA PRO A 139 34.51 -14.15 21.54
C PRO A 139 33.81 -13.67 22.86
N VAL A 140 32.60 -14.11 23.30
CA VAL A 140 32.28 -15.30 24.16
C VAL A 140 30.76 -15.32 24.50
N GLU A 141 30.19 -16.52 24.72
CA GLU A 141 28.79 -16.89 25.07
C GLU A 141 28.33 -16.55 26.51
N ALA A 142 27.01 -16.36 26.68
CA ALA A 142 26.25 -16.85 27.85
C ALA A 142 24.76 -17.04 27.51
N LEU A 143 24.21 -18.23 27.80
CA LEU A 143 22.78 -18.56 27.72
C LEU A 143 21.94 -17.77 28.74
N LYS A 144 20.75 -17.30 28.33
CA LYS A 144 19.63 -17.01 29.23
C LYS A 144 18.28 -17.27 28.56
N VAL A 145 17.38 -17.80 29.38
CA VAL A 145 16.01 -18.27 29.11
C VAL A 145 15.13 -17.15 28.53
N LEU A 146 14.41 -17.43 27.44
CA LEU A 146 13.44 -16.53 26.81
C LEU A 146 12.03 -16.90 27.30
N ASP A 147 11.46 -16.06 28.15
CA ASP A 147 10.01 -15.93 28.30
C ASP A 147 9.46 -15.18 27.07
N VAL A 148 8.54 -15.82 26.35
CA VAL A 148 7.89 -15.26 25.17
C VAL A 148 6.76 -14.33 25.62
N SER A 149 7.10 -13.07 25.88
CA SER A 149 6.13 -11.97 25.79
C SER A 149 6.11 -11.46 24.34
N PRO A 150 4.96 -11.12 23.74
CA PRO A 150 4.95 -10.50 22.41
C PRO A 150 5.64 -9.14 22.51
N ASN A 151 6.88 -9.04 22.03
CA ASN A 151 7.67 -7.82 22.08
C ASN A 151 6.98 -6.71 21.26
N PRO A 152 6.50 -5.62 21.88
CA PRO A 152 6.03 -4.47 21.12
C PRO A 152 7.22 -3.71 20.52
N THR A 153 7.01 -3.11 19.35
CA THR A 153 7.93 -2.12 18.78
C THR A 153 8.12 -0.98 19.77
N PRO A 154 9.36 -0.57 20.12
CA PRO A 154 9.57 0.52 21.05
C PRO A 154 8.95 1.81 20.49
N THR A 155 7.91 2.28 21.15
CA THR A 155 7.28 3.58 20.90
C THR A 155 7.83 4.60 21.89
N LEU A 156 7.73 5.88 21.57
CA LEU A 156 8.12 6.98 22.46
C LEU A 156 7.42 6.89 23.84
N ALA A 157 6.23 6.28 23.90
CA ALA A 157 5.45 6.02 25.10
C ALA A 157 6.01 4.91 26.01
N THR A 158 6.81 3.97 25.48
CA THR A 158 7.44 2.87 26.24
C THR A 158 8.90 3.16 26.61
N ALA A 159 9.49 4.22 26.05
CA ALA A 159 10.88 4.61 26.25
C ALA A 159 10.97 5.68 27.35
N THR A 160 10.91 5.28 28.62
CA THR A 160 11.09 6.20 29.75
C THR A 160 12.54 6.69 29.90
N ASP A 161 13.51 6.01 29.29
CA ASP A 161 14.91 6.43 29.22
C ASP A 161 15.51 6.19 27.82
N ALA A 162 16.13 7.24 27.25
CA ALA A 162 16.84 7.17 25.97
C ALA A 162 17.99 6.14 25.99
N SER A 163 18.56 5.85 27.16
CA SER A 163 19.62 4.84 27.34
C SER A 163 19.08 3.40 27.38
N ALA A 164 17.93 3.18 28.02
CA ALA A 164 17.28 1.88 28.10
C ALA A 164 16.67 1.46 26.75
N ALA A 165 16.09 2.42 26.02
CA ALA A 165 15.53 2.20 24.68
C ALA A 165 16.58 1.80 23.64
N ALA A 166 17.83 2.29 23.76
CA ALA A 166 18.93 1.91 22.88
C ALA A 166 19.33 0.42 23.00
N THR A 167 19.09 -0.18 24.17
CA THR A 167 19.41 -1.60 24.44
C THR A 167 18.32 -2.53 23.91
N ILE A 168 17.06 -2.10 23.90
CA ILE A 168 15.90 -2.87 23.42
C ILE A 168 15.76 -2.76 21.88
N ALA A 169 16.14 -1.62 21.28
CA ALA A 169 16.06 -1.40 19.83
C ALA A 169 17.06 -2.24 19.02
N ALA A 170 18.15 -2.71 19.64
CA ALA A 170 19.16 -3.53 18.96
C ALA A 170 18.67 -4.94 18.56
N SER A 171 17.52 -5.40 19.06
CA SER A 171 16.99 -6.75 18.79
C SER A 171 15.80 -6.84 17.83
N ASN A 172 15.17 -5.73 17.41
CA ASN A 172 13.88 -5.75 16.68
C ASN A 172 13.85 -5.03 15.30
N HIS A 173 15.00 -4.84 14.63
CA HIS A 173 15.05 -4.21 13.29
C HIS A 173 14.68 -5.18 12.14
N THR A 174 13.43 -5.65 12.05
CA THR A 174 12.97 -6.50 10.93
C THR A 174 11.74 -6.00 10.17
N GLU A 175 11.07 -4.92 10.58
CA GLU A 175 9.79 -4.52 9.95
C GLU A 175 9.84 -3.38 8.91
N ILE A 176 10.98 -2.72 8.67
CA ILE A 176 11.04 -1.55 7.75
C ILE A 176 12.06 -1.73 6.62
N ASP A 177 11.97 -2.84 5.88
CA ASP A 177 12.93 -3.13 4.81
C ASP A 177 12.52 -2.62 3.42
N ASN A 178 11.25 -2.23 3.22
CA ASN A 178 10.70 -1.78 1.92
C ASN A 178 10.25 -0.31 1.92
N GLY A 179 10.97 0.57 2.61
CA GLY A 179 10.63 2.00 2.70
C GLY A 179 11.63 2.95 2.02
N ARG A 180 11.21 4.20 1.79
CA ARG A 180 12.06 5.27 1.25
C ARG A 180 13.18 5.58 2.25
N PRO A 181 14.47 5.56 1.83
CA PRO A 181 15.57 5.86 2.72
C PRO A 181 15.63 7.36 3.03
N LEU A 182 15.71 7.70 4.32
CA LEU A 182 15.91 9.06 4.79
C LEU A 182 17.18 9.15 5.63
N THR A 183 17.88 10.28 5.51
CA THR A 183 19.04 10.57 6.35
C THR A 183 18.90 11.92 7.03
N PHE A 184 18.94 11.92 8.35
CA PHE A 184 18.95 13.12 9.19
C PHE A 184 20.37 13.43 9.67
N TYR A 185 20.70 14.71 9.69
CA TYR A 185 21.88 15.27 10.36
C TYR A 185 21.41 16.17 11.50
N VAL A 186 21.47 15.63 12.71
CA VAL A 186 21.08 16.32 13.94
C VAL A 186 22.25 17.15 14.46
N VAL A 187 22.05 18.46 14.55
CA VAL A 187 23.09 19.42 14.93
C VAL A 187 22.56 20.46 15.90
N SER A 188 23.45 21.20 16.56
CA SER A 188 23.14 22.43 17.31
C SER A 188 24.13 23.50 16.87
N GLY A 189 23.69 24.45 16.05
CA GLY A 189 24.60 25.37 15.37
C GLY A 189 25.55 24.62 14.43
N ARG A 190 26.85 24.60 14.76
CA ARG A 190 27.90 23.91 13.99
C ARG A 190 28.31 22.55 14.56
N GLU A 191 27.82 22.19 15.75
CA GLU A 191 28.18 20.95 16.43
C GLU A 191 27.19 19.84 16.10
N SER A 192 27.69 18.63 15.82
CA SER A 192 26.87 17.42 15.71
C SER A 192 26.34 17.01 17.08
N VAL A 193 25.09 16.54 17.14
CA VAL A 193 24.48 16.01 18.37
C VAL A 193 24.45 14.50 18.28
N GLU A 194 25.23 13.83 19.12
CA GLU A 194 25.28 12.35 19.23
C GLU A 194 24.16 11.81 20.12
N ASN A 195 23.71 10.58 19.86
CA ASN A 195 22.68 9.86 20.60
C ASN A 195 21.33 10.60 20.68
N ALA A 196 21.02 11.43 19.69
CA ALA A 196 19.69 12.00 19.51
C ALA A 196 18.76 10.91 18.96
N SER A 197 17.64 10.67 19.64
CA SER A 197 16.59 9.77 19.17
C SER A 197 15.70 10.48 18.15
N VAL A 198 15.55 9.88 16.98
CA VAL A 198 14.70 10.39 15.89
C VAL A 198 13.51 9.46 15.72
N TYR A 199 12.31 10.03 15.78
CA TYR A 199 11.03 9.35 15.60
C TYR A 199 10.31 9.93 14.39
N PHE A 200 9.47 9.11 13.75
CA PHE A 200 8.55 9.56 12.71
C PHE A 200 7.10 9.21 13.09
N GLY A 201 6.17 10.07 12.71
CA GLY A 201 4.76 9.91 13.01
C GLY A 201 4.03 9.12 11.92
N ASP A 202 3.43 8.00 12.30
CA ASP A 202 2.45 7.26 11.48
C ASP A 202 1.05 7.78 11.82
N THR A 203 0.48 8.61 10.94
CA THR A 203 -0.82 9.25 11.18
C THR A 203 -1.99 8.26 11.08
N ALA A 204 -1.83 7.16 10.32
CA ALA A 204 -2.85 6.13 10.20
C ALA A 204 -2.95 5.31 11.50
N LYS A 205 -1.79 5.02 12.12
CA LYS A 205 -1.71 4.33 13.42
C LYS A 205 -1.77 5.28 14.62
N LYS A 206 -1.74 6.60 14.39
CA LYS A 206 -1.63 7.64 15.42
C LYS A 206 -0.45 7.41 16.37
N GLN A 207 0.70 6.98 15.84
CA GLN A 207 1.83 6.51 16.64
C GLN A 207 3.14 7.22 16.29
N TRP A 208 3.98 7.42 17.30
CA TRP A 208 5.39 7.72 17.10
C TRP A 208 6.20 6.43 16.96
N MET A 209 6.77 6.25 15.78
CA MET A 209 7.64 5.12 15.46
C MET A 209 9.09 5.53 15.62
N HIS A 210 9.86 4.74 16.36
CA HIS A 210 11.29 5.00 16.51
C HIS A 210 12.02 4.70 15.18
N GLY A 211 12.76 5.69 14.69
CA GLY A 211 13.57 5.56 13.46
C GLY A 211 14.98 5.09 13.76
N CYS A 212 15.78 5.93 14.41
CA CYS A 212 17.18 5.65 14.74
C CYS A 212 17.72 6.56 15.83
N TYR A 213 18.95 6.28 16.28
CA TYR A 213 19.78 7.19 17.06
C TYR A 213 20.85 7.83 16.17
N SER A 214 21.14 9.11 16.38
CA SER A 214 22.24 9.77 15.71
C SER A 214 23.60 9.26 16.22
N ASN A 215 24.54 9.05 15.30
CA ASN A 215 25.91 8.70 15.65
C ASN A 215 26.73 9.93 16.09
N ASN A 216 28.02 9.74 16.37
CA ASN A 216 28.96 10.82 16.72
C ASN A 216 29.05 11.99 15.71
N ASN A 217 28.68 11.77 14.45
CA ASN A 217 28.60 12.82 13.42
C ASN A 217 27.21 13.47 13.35
N GLY A 218 26.29 13.13 14.26
CA GLY A 218 24.90 13.58 14.24
C GLY A 218 24.07 12.90 13.16
N ARG A 219 24.60 11.90 12.45
CA ARG A 219 23.91 11.24 11.34
C ARG A 219 23.01 10.12 11.84
N CYS A 220 21.77 10.09 11.36
CA CYS A 220 20.75 9.10 11.64
C CYS A 220 20.09 8.69 10.31
N SER A 221 20.07 7.41 9.95
CA SER A 221 19.44 6.95 8.70
C SER A 221 18.45 5.82 8.99
N PHE A 222 17.25 5.93 8.45
CA PHE A 222 16.20 4.91 8.55
C PHE A 222 15.30 4.96 7.31
N ARG A 223 14.46 3.95 7.14
CA ARG A 223 13.46 3.89 6.06
C ARG A 223 12.10 4.31 6.59
N VAL A 224 11.30 4.99 5.77
CA VAL A 224 9.91 5.33 6.07
C VAL A 224 9.00 4.67 5.04
N PRO A 225 7.80 4.18 5.41
CA PRO A 225 6.88 3.56 4.46
C PRO A 225 6.62 4.44 3.23
N GLU A 226 6.59 3.84 2.04
CA GLU A 226 6.45 4.56 0.75
C GLU A 226 5.19 5.41 0.65
N HIS A 227 4.13 5.05 1.40
CA HIS A 227 2.85 5.75 1.37
C HIS A 227 2.84 7.05 2.20
N MET A 228 3.90 7.37 2.96
CA MET A 228 3.93 8.54 3.85
C MET A 228 4.62 9.74 3.20
N ASP A 229 3.90 10.51 2.38
CA ASP A 229 4.47 11.67 1.66
C ASP A 229 4.72 12.89 2.54
N ASN A 230 3.92 13.06 3.59
CA ASN A 230 4.15 14.06 4.63
C ASN A 230 4.46 13.34 5.94
N VAL A 231 5.65 13.57 6.47
CA VAL A 231 6.12 12.91 7.68
C VAL A 231 6.42 13.95 8.75
N VAL A 232 5.80 13.74 9.91
CA VAL A 232 6.15 14.50 11.10
C VAL A 232 7.30 13.78 11.78
N ILE A 233 8.37 14.51 12.06
CA ILE A 233 9.58 14.00 12.72
C ILE A 233 9.68 14.64 14.09
N LEU A 234 10.00 13.83 15.09
CA LEU A 234 10.31 14.26 16.45
C LEU A 234 11.75 13.89 16.77
N VAL A 235 12.53 14.84 17.29
CA VAL A 235 13.91 14.62 17.70
C VAL A 235 14.09 14.97 19.17
N ARG A 236 14.66 14.03 19.93
CA ARG A 236 14.92 14.16 21.37
C ARG A 236 16.40 13.88 21.66
N ALA A 237 17.06 14.74 22.43
CA ALA A 237 18.45 14.54 22.84
C ALA A 237 18.69 15.13 24.23
N LYS A 238 19.56 14.49 25.02
CA LYS A 238 19.87 14.96 26.38
C LYS A 238 20.49 16.36 26.35
N GLY A 239 19.93 17.29 27.13
CA GLY A 239 20.38 18.68 27.20
C GLY A 239 19.88 19.60 26.07
N PHE A 240 19.00 19.08 25.21
CA PHE A 240 18.36 19.82 24.12
C PHE A 240 16.84 19.79 24.28
N GLN A 241 16.19 20.82 23.76
CA GLN A 241 14.73 20.88 23.68
C GLN A 241 14.25 19.84 22.67
N THR A 242 13.23 19.07 23.04
CA THR A 242 12.56 18.19 22.08
C THR A 242 11.83 19.04 21.06
N GLN A 243 11.97 18.67 19.79
CA GLN A 243 11.45 19.45 18.67
C GLN A 243 10.76 18.57 17.64
N THR A 244 9.66 19.07 17.09
CA THR A 244 8.90 18.44 16.01
C THR A 244 8.92 19.31 14.75
N ARG A 245 9.04 18.66 13.58
CA ARG A 245 8.92 19.32 12.27
C ARG A 245 8.24 18.39 11.27
N SER A 246 7.40 18.97 10.40
CA SER A 246 6.80 18.24 9.28
C SER A 246 7.65 18.42 8.03
N PHE A 247 7.79 17.36 7.26
CA PHE A 247 8.53 17.34 6.00
C PHE A 247 7.67 16.70 4.93
N GLN A 248 7.67 17.29 3.73
CA GLN A 248 7.27 16.57 2.54
C GLN A 248 8.50 15.81 2.04
N LEU A 249 8.37 14.50 1.85
CA LEU A 249 9.51 13.63 1.54
C LEU A 249 9.67 13.39 0.04
N PHE A 250 10.91 13.47 -0.43
CA PHE A 250 11.34 12.99 -1.74
C PHE A 250 12.39 11.88 -1.58
N ASP A 251 12.54 11.04 -2.61
CA ASP A 251 13.47 9.90 -2.57
C ASP A 251 14.93 10.36 -2.42
N GLY A 252 15.59 9.87 -1.36
CA GLY A 252 17.00 10.15 -1.09
C GLY A 252 17.27 11.44 -0.31
N ASP A 253 16.25 12.06 0.27
CA ASP A 253 16.37 13.30 1.03
C ASP A 253 17.39 13.22 2.18
N LYS A 254 18.17 14.29 2.31
CA LYS A 254 19.07 14.55 3.43
C LYS A 254 18.56 15.76 4.20
N VAL A 255 18.07 15.52 5.41
CA VAL A 255 17.44 16.54 6.24
C VAL A 255 18.40 17.00 7.33
N ARG A 256 18.67 18.30 7.41
CA ARG A 256 19.38 18.88 8.56
C ARG A 256 18.36 19.28 9.63
N PHE A 257 18.53 18.75 10.84
CA PHE A 257 17.65 19.02 11.98
C PHE A 257 18.45 19.76 13.06
N GLU A 258 18.17 21.05 13.24
CA GLU A 258 18.89 21.89 14.20
C GLU A 258 18.14 21.98 15.52
N LEU A 259 18.76 21.44 16.58
CA LEU A 259 18.26 21.41 17.95
C LEU A 259 18.69 22.65 18.75
N ASN A 260 17.77 23.16 19.54
CA ASN A 260 18.05 24.21 20.52
C ASN A 260 18.46 23.59 21.85
N ARG A 261 19.50 24.15 22.50
CA ARG A 261 19.86 23.76 23.87
C ARG A 261 18.78 24.22 24.84
N GLY A 262 18.50 23.40 25.86
CA GLY A 262 17.51 23.71 26.89
C GLY A 262 16.64 22.51 27.23
N LYS A 263 15.57 22.76 27.98
CA LYS A 263 14.59 21.75 28.39
C LYS A 263 13.25 22.02 27.73
N SER A 264 12.43 20.98 27.61
CA SER A 264 11.05 21.05 27.12
C SER A 264 10.12 20.34 28.07
N LEU A 265 8.89 20.83 28.19
CA LEU A 265 7.78 20.09 28.76
C LEU A 265 7.24 19.17 27.67
N GLU A 266 7.28 17.87 27.92
CA GLU A 266 6.77 16.85 27.01
C GLU A 266 5.54 16.19 27.62
N ILE A 267 4.41 16.21 26.91
CA ILE A 267 3.17 15.55 27.33
C ILE A 267 2.79 14.54 26.25
N PHE A 268 2.57 13.30 26.68
CA PHE A 268 2.11 12.20 25.84
C PHE A 268 0.79 11.66 26.38
N ALA A 269 -0.30 11.98 25.70
CA ALA A 269 -1.62 11.43 25.94
C ALA A 269 -1.83 10.22 25.02
N ILE A 270 -1.97 9.04 25.59
CA ILE A 270 -2.02 7.78 24.82
C ILE A 270 -3.17 6.90 25.26
N SER A 271 -3.66 6.04 24.37
CA SER A 271 -4.73 5.10 24.65
C SER A 271 -4.40 3.72 24.08
N PRO A 272 -4.40 2.66 24.91
CA PRO A 272 -4.31 1.31 24.38
C PRO A 272 -5.60 0.94 23.64
N SER A 273 -5.43 0.46 22.41
CA SER A 273 -6.47 0.07 21.45
C SER A 273 -6.08 -1.29 20.85
N GLN A 274 -6.77 -2.36 21.27
CA GLN A 274 -6.59 -3.75 20.81
C GLN A 274 -5.13 -4.24 20.85
N GLY A 275 -4.36 -3.79 21.85
CA GLY A 275 -2.94 -4.16 22.03
C GLY A 275 -1.93 -3.18 21.43
N ALA A 276 -2.35 -2.15 20.71
CA ALA A 276 -1.49 -1.07 20.21
C ALA A 276 -1.71 0.22 21.03
N MET A 277 -0.69 1.07 21.18
CA MET A 277 -0.81 2.37 21.87
C MET A 277 -1.05 3.48 20.85
N GLU A 278 -2.24 4.07 20.82
CA GLU A 278 -2.59 5.17 19.91
C GLU A 278 -2.49 6.53 20.62
N GLY A 279 -2.17 7.58 19.87
CA GLY A 279 -2.18 8.96 20.33
C GLY A 279 -3.59 9.52 20.57
N VAL A 280 -3.76 10.24 21.67
CA VAL A 280 -5.01 10.91 22.02
C VAL A 280 -4.93 12.39 21.66
N GLU A 281 -5.55 12.74 20.54
CA GLU A 281 -5.59 14.10 20.01
C GLU A 281 -6.50 15.03 20.83
N ASN A 282 -6.18 16.32 20.83
CA ASN A 282 -7.02 17.40 21.39
C ASN A 282 -7.18 17.41 22.92
N VAL A 283 -6.31 16.75 23.69
CA VAL A 283 -6.26 16.90 25.15
C VAL A 283 -5.82 18.32 25.48
N LYS A 284 -6.64 19.07 26.22
CA LYS A 284 -6.33 20.45 26.62
C LYS A 284 -5.31 20.43 27.75
N ILE A 285 -4.33 21.33 27.67
CA ILE A 285 -3.22 21.39 28.63
C ILE A 285 -3.18 22.78 29.24
N SER A 286 -3.13 22.83 30.57
CA SER A 286 -2.90 24.04 31.34
C SER A 286 -1.75 23.85 32.31
N VAL A 287 -0.85 24.83 32.41
CA VAL A 287 0.26 24.85 33.36
C VAL A 287 0.00 25.96 34.37
N ASN A 288 -0.03 25.62 35.66
CA ASN A 288 -0.31 26.57 36.74
C ASN A 288 -1.59 27.39 36.52
N GLY A 289 -2.63 26.74 35.98
CA GLY A 289 -3.93 27.35 35.68
C GLY A 289 -4.00 28.18 34.39
N ARG A 290 -2.91 28.29 33.62
CA ARG A 290 -2.89 28.97 32.32
C ARG A 290 -2.96 27.95 31.18
N PRO A 291 -3.90 28.08 30.23
CA PRO A 291 -3.95 27.20 29.07
C PRO A 291 -2.74 27.43 28.16
N VAL A 292 -2.04 26.35 27.79
CA VAL A 292 -0.81 26.42 26.97
C VAL A 292 -0.96 25.75 25.60
N GLY A 293 -1.93 24.83 25.44
CA GLY A 293 -2.18 24.21 24.15
C GLY A 293 -2.98 22.92 24.23
N LYS A 294 -2.85 22.10 23.18
CA LYS A 294 -3.51 20.80 23.05
C LYS A 294 -2.57 19.77 22.42
N THR A 295 -2.81 18.49 22.68
CA THR A 295 -2.10 17.39 22.01
C THR A 295 -2.44 17.27 20.53
N ASP A 296 -1.46 16.88 19.73
CA ASP A 296 -1.57 16.59 18.29
C ASP A 296 -2.14 15.19 18.01
N VAL A 297 -2.20 14.79 16.74
CA VAL A 297 -2.76 13.50 16.28
C VAL A 297 -2.03 12.28 16.88
N PHE A 298 -0.78 12.45 17.31
CA PHE A 298 0.02 11.41 17.96
C PHE A 298 -0.10 11.46 19.48
N GLY A 299 -0.99 12.31 20.00
CA GLY A 299 -1.16 12.51 21.42
C GLY A 299 -0.06 13.32 22.08
N SER A 300 0.76 14.04 21.30
CA SER A 300 1.91 14.76 21.80
C SER A 300 1.67 16.26 21.94
N PHE A 301 2.20 16.84 23.01
CA PHE A 301 2.36 18.28 23.15
C PHE A 301 3.75 18.56 23.71
N ILE A 302 4.50 19.39 22.99
CA ILE A 302 5.90 19.68 23.31
C ILE A 302 6.09 21.18 23.25
N THR A 303 6.56 21.76 24.34
CA THR A 303 6.87 23.19 24.41
C THR A 303 8.20 23.42 25.13
N PRO A 304 9.03 24.39 24.69
CA PRO A 304 10.20 24.83 25.45
C PRO A 304 9.82 25.27 26.87
N LEU A 305 10.68 24.97 27.84
CA LEU A 305 10.62 25.54 29.19
C LEU A 305 11.51 26.78 29.23
N ILE A 306 10.98 27.90 29.74
CA ILE A 306 11.68 29.19 29.74
C ILE A 306 12.23 29.53 31.14
N THR A 307 11.60 29.05 32.22
CA THR A 307 12.04 29.34 33.60
C THR A 307 12.05 28.11 34.53
N GLU A 308 12.88 28.13 35.59
CA GLU A 308 12.84 27.10 36.65
C GLU A 308 11.54 27.13 37.46
N ASP A 309 10.86 28.27 37.52
CA ASP A 309 9.54 28.40 38.15
C ASP A 309 8.45 27.64 37.38
N GLU A 310 8.61 27.42 36.07
CA GLU A 310 7.72 26.57 35.27
C GLU A 310 7.90 25.06 35.55
N LEU A 311 9.03 24.64 36.14
CA LEU A 311 9.31 23.25 36.53
C LEU A 311 8.68 22.85 37.87
N ASN A 312 8.31 23.83 38.71
CA ASN A 312 7.65 23.61 40.00
C ASN A 312 6.20 24.04 39.89
N GLY A 313 5.37 23.18 39.30
CA GLY A 313 4.01 23.54 38.93
C GLY A 313 3.05 22.38 38.77
N LYS A 314 1.78 22.71 38.57
CA LYS A 314 0.71 21.75 38.30
C LYS A 314 0.34 21.80 36.82
N VAL A 315 0.43 20.66 36.16
CA VAL A 315 -0.09 20.45 34.80
C VAL A 315 -1.47 19.83 34.91
N LEU A 316 -2.47 20.53 34.39
CA LEU A 316 -3.83 20.02 34.26
C LEU A 316 -4.05 19.57 32.81
N LEU A 317 -4.45 18.32 32.65
CA LEU A 317 -4.88 17.72 31.39
C LEU A 317 -6.40 17.56 31.40
N GLU A 318 -7.09 18.01 30.36
CA GLU A 318 -8.55 17.87 30.24
C GLU A 318 -8.94 17.23 28.90
N ALA A 319 -9.69 16.14 28.96
CA ALA A 319 -10.07 15.32 27.82
C ALA A 319 -11.54 14.86 27.95
N GLU A 320 -12.47 15.66 27.41
CA GLU A 320 -13.91 15.50 27.66
C GLU A 320 -14.52 14.16 27.17
N GLN A 321 -13.93 13.54 26.15
CA GLN A 321 -14.38 12.25 25.60
C GLN A 321 -13.60 11.04 26.14
N TRP A 322 -12.72 11.28 27.11
CA TRP A 322 -11.78 10.30 27.62
C TRP A 322 -11.84 10.18 29.14
N LEU A 323 -11.35 9.05 29.65
CA LEU A 323 -11.23 8.72 31.06
C LEU A 323 -9.75 8.58 31.42
N PRO A 324 -9.27 9.22 32.49
CA PRO A 324 -10.01 10.22 33.28
C PRO A 324 -10.26 11.50 32.46
N ALA A 325 -11.37 12.19 32.73
CA ALA A 325 -11.71 13.42 32.00
C ALA A 325 -10.80 14.60 32.39
N LYS A 326 -10.23 14.55 33.60
CA LYS A 326 -9.25 15.51 34.11
C LYS A 326 -8.16 14.79 34.87
N THR A 327 -6.91 15.15 34.61
CA THR A 327 -5.74 14.67 35.35
C THR A 327 -4.90 15.87 35.78
N GLU A 328 -4.56 15.93 37.07
CA GLU A 328 -3.58 16.87 37.58
C GLU A 328 -2.26 16.14 37.83
N VAL A 329 -1.18 16.62 37.22
CA VAL A 329 0.18 16.10 37.39
C VAL A 329 1.03 17.19 38.03
N THR A 330 1.68 16.86 39.15
CA THR A 330 2.60 17.79 39.82
C THR A 330 4.00 17.58 39.26
N LEU A 331 4.57 18.62 38.66
CA LEU A 331 5.97 18.63 38.22
C LEU A 331 6.86 19.00 39.40
N THR A 332 7.93 18.24 39.57
CA THR A 332 9.02 18.53 40.50
C THR A 332 10.35 18.50 39.74
N ALA A 333 11.37 19.22 40.22
CA ALA A 333 12.71 19.16 39.64
C ALA A 333 13.33 17.74 39.61
N ALA A 334 12.76 16.79 40.37
CA ALA A 334 13.18 15.38 40.43
C ALA A 334 12.32 14.43 39.58
N SER A 335 11.12 14.83 39.15
CA SER A 335 10.26 14.03 38.26
C SER A 335 10.68 14.22 36.81
N SER A 336 10.67 13.13 36.02
CA SER A 336 11.00 13.13 34.60
C SER A 336 10.30 14.26 33.83
N GLU A 337 11.05 14.96 32.98
CA GLU A 337 10.63 16.10 32.14
C GLU A 337 9.53 15.75 31.10
N SER A 338 9.07 14.49 31.12
CA SER A 338 8.01 13.93 30.29
C SER A 338 6.86 13.42 31.15
N VAL A 339 5.64 13.83 30.83
CA VAL A 339 4.38 13.36 31.42
C VAL A 339 3.72 12.39 30.45
N ILE A 340 3.59 11.13 30.86
CA ILE A 340 2.85 10.12 30.10
C ILE A 340 1.52 9.89 30.80
N GLN A 341 0.43 10.20 30.11
CA GLN A 341 -0.93 9.99 30.59
C GLN A 341 -1.67 9.02 29.69
N HIS A 342 -2.11 7.92 30.29
CA HIS A 342 -2.98 6.95 29.64
C HIS A 342 -4.44 7.38 29.76
N TYR A 343 -5.17 7.19 28.68
CA TYR A 343 -6.58 7.47 28.56
C TYR A 343 -7.33 6.27 28.00
N GLN A 344 -8.61 6.22 28.34
CA GLN A 344 -9.57 5.30 27.73
C GLN A 344 -10.79 6.04 27.25
N SER A 345 -11.34 5.64 26.10
CA SER A 345 -12.55 6.28 25.59
C SER A 345 -13.73 6.03 26.54
N ILE A 346 -14.56 7.06 26.76
CA ILE A 346 -15.80 6.91 27.53
C ILE A 346 -16.72 5.88 26.86
N LYS A 347 -16.70 5.81 25.53
CA LYS A 347 -17.39 4.81 24.72
C LYS A 347 -16.40 3.73 24.25
N PRO A 348 -16.58 2.45 24.64
CA PRO A 348 -15.75 1.36 24.14
C PRO A 348 -15.62 1.37 22.62
N ALA A 349 -14.42 1.06 22.11
CA ALA A 349 -14.19 1.01 20.68
C ALA A 349 -14.88 -0.21 20.07
N SER A 350 -15.69 0.01 19.03
CA SER A 350 -16.31 -1.08 18.28
C SER A 350 -15.25 -1.90 17.53
N PRO A 351 -15.32 -3.24 17.57
CA PRO A 351 -14.45 -4.10 16.77
C PRO A 351 -14.55 -3.81 15.28
N LYS A 352 -13.39 -3.69 14.61
CA LYS A 352 -13.26 -3.50 13.17
C LYS A 352 -13.13 -4.87 12.49
N LEU A 353 -14.13 -5.23 11.69
CA LEU A 353 -14.24 -6.54 11.06
C LEU A 353 -14.08 -6.42 9.54
N ALA A 354 -13.28 -7.29 8.95
CA ALA A 354 -13.30 -7.57 7.53
C ALA A 354 -14.10 -8.86 7.26
N LEU A 355 -14.84 -8.93 6.16
CA LEU A 355 -15.77 -10.03 5.85
C LEU A 355 -15.29 -10.79 4.60
N MET A 356 -15.24 -12.11 4.69
CA MET A 356 -15.12 -12.99 3.53
C MET A 356 -16.50 -13.30 2.92
N ASP A 357 -16.49 -13.87 1.72
CA ASP A 357 -17.69 -14.41 1.10
C ASP A 357 -18.15 -15.71 1.79
N PHE A 358 -19.44 -16.02 1.66
CA PHE A 358 -20.01 -17.26 2.19
C PHE A 358 -19.40 -18.50 1.51
N VAL A 359 -18.85 -19.39 2.34
CA VAL A 359 -18.49 -20.75 1.94
C VAL A 359 -19.71 -21.66 2.10
N VAL A 360 -20.34 -22.05 1.00
CA VAL A 360 -21.53 -22.92 0.94
C VAL A 360 -21.19 -24.41 0.67
N TYR A 361 -21.17 -25.25 1.70
CA TYR A 361 -21.08 -26.70 1.50
C TYR A 361 -22.43 -27.27 1.09
N ARG A 362 -22.49 -28.13 0.06
CA ARG A 362 -23.71 -28.85 -0.31
C ARG A 362 -23.60 -30.32 0.03
N ASP A 363 -24.46 -30.79 0.93
CA ASP A 363 -24.74 -32.22 1.03
C ASP A 363 -25.41 -32.69 -0.26
N LYS A 364 -24.88 -33.74 -0.89
CA LYS A 364 -25.40 -34.35 -2.13
C LYS A 364 -26.77 -35.03 -1.97
N SER A 365 -27.37 -35.01 -0.78
CA SER A 365 -28.72 -35.50 -0.53
C SER A 365 -29.82 -34.74 -1.32
N ASP A 366 -30.95 -35.40 -1.58
CA ASP A 366 -32.15 -34.82 -2.23
C ASP A 366 -32.95 -33.86 -1.31
N ALA A 367 -32.33 -33.30 -0.27
CA ALA A 367 -33.01 -32.43 0.70
C ALA A 367 -33.45 -31.10 0.07
N PRO A 368 -34.56 -30.49 0.54
CA PRO A 368 -35.00 -29.19 0.03
C PRO A 368 -33.92 -28.12 0.23
N MET A 369 -33.52 -27.51 -0.89
CA MET A 369 -32.46 -26.51 -0.94
C MET A 369 -32.81 -25.26 -0.13
N LEU A 370 -32.04 -25.00 0.92
CA LEU A 370 -32.05 -23.72 1.65
C LEU A 370 -30.99 -22.82 1.01
N SER A 371 -31.34 -21.56 0.74
CA SER A 371 -30.39 -20.59 0.22
C SER A 371 -29.49 -20.05 1.34
N ALA A 372 -28.18 -20.00 1.08
CA ALA A 372 -27.24 -19.28 1.92
C ALA A 372 -27.66 -17.79 2.06
N PRO A 373 -27.39 -17.14 3.21
CA PRO A 373 -27.55 -15.70 3.33
C PRO A 373 -26.63 -14.94 2.36
N THR A 374 -26.98 -13.70 2.04
CA THR A 374 -26.14 -12.84 1.18
C THR A 374 -25.08 -12.11 2.00
N PHE A 375 -24.03 -11.62 1.32
CA PHE A 375 -23.00 -10.80 1.96
C PHE A 375 -23.60 -9.55 2.64
N GLU A 376 -24.54 -8.87 1.99
CA GLU A 376 -25.19 -7.67 2.53
C GLU A 376 -26.01 -7.99 3.79
N SER A 377 -26.66 -9.16 3.81
CA SER A 377 -27.42 -9.60 4.98
C SER A 377 -26.53 -9.88 6.19
N LEU A 378 -25.33 -10.43 5.97
CA LEU A 378 -24.32 -10.64 7.00
C LEU A 378 -23.75 -9.30 7.49
N GLN A 379 -23.40 -8.42 6.55
CA GLN A 379 -22.91 -7.09 6.88
C GLN A 379 -23.92 -6.33 7.75
N ALA A 380 -25.20 -6.33 7.37
CA ALA A 380 -26.26 -5.69 8.13
C ALA A 380 -26.45 -6.30 9.54
N ALA A 381 -26.37 -7.63 9.66
CA ALA A 381 -26.47 -8.33 10.94
C ALA A 381 -25.31 -7.96 11.89
N LEU A 382 -24.08 -7.94 11.40
CA LEU A 382 -22.89 -7.58 12.18
C LEU A 382 -22.88 -6.10 12.58
N VAL A 383 -23.25 -5.20 11.68
CA VAL A 383 -23.39 -3.76 12.00
C VAL A 383 -24.47 -3.55 13.07
N SER A 384 -25.60 -4.24 12.96
CA SER A 384 -26.68 -4.18 13.96
C SER A 384 -26.22 -4.73 15.32
N ALA A 385 -25.27 -5.68 15.33
CA ALA A 385 -24.64 -6.20 16.53
C ALA A 385 -23.48 -5.31 17.07
N GLY A 386 -23.19 -4.17 16.43
CA GLY A 386 -22.23 -3.17 16.91
C GLY A 386 -20.84 -3.20 16.26
N ALA A 387 -20.65 -3.96 15.18
CA ALA A 387 -19.40 -4.03 14.44
C ALA A 387 -19.17 -2.81 13.52
N LEU A 388 -17.90 -2.47 13.30
CA LEU A 388 -17.47 -1.59 12.21
C LEU A 388 -16.91 -2.43 11.07
N ILE A 389 -17.51 -2.37 9.89
CA ILE A 389 -17.07 -3.18 8.74
C ILE A 389 -16.04 -2.41 7.91
N THR A 390 -14.90 -3.04 7.62
CA THR A 390 -13.76 -2.43 6.92
C THR A 390 -13.67 -2.83 5.44
N ASN A 391 -14.57 -3.68 4.95
CA ASN A 391 -14.67 -4.03 3.52
C ASN A 391 -14.93 -2.76 2.70
N GLY A 392 -13.89 -2.25 2.05
CA GLY A 392 -13.97 -1.06 1.23
C GLY A 392 -12.90 -1.03 0.14
N PRO A 393 -12.99 -0.07 -0.80
CA PRO A 393 -12.05 0.03 -1.92
C PRO A 393 -10.58 0.13 -1.51
N ALA A 394 -10.30 0.73 -0.35
CA ALA A 394 -8.95 0.85 0.21
C ALA A 394 -8.35 -0.53 0.56
N LEU A 395 -9.08 -1.33 1.34
CA LEU A 395 -8.64 -2.69 1.71
C LEU A 395 -8.52 -3.58 0.47
N ASN A 396 -9.53 -3.55 -0.41
CA ASN A 396 -9.53 -4.36 -1.63
C ASN A 396 -8.39 -3.97 -2.58
N GLY A 397 -8.11 -2.67 -2.73
CA GLY A 397 -6.99 -2.17 -3.55
C GLY A 397 -5.63 -2.60 -3.01
N LYS A 398 -5.45 -2.60 -1.68
CA LYS A 398 -4.22 -3.06 -1.01
C LYS A 398 -4.02 -4.57 -1.12
N LEU A 399 -5.08 -5.37 -0.98
CA LEU A 399 -5.02 -6.82 -1.21
C LEU A 399 -4.70 -7.12 -2.68
N ALA A 400 -5.34 -6.41 -3.61
CA ALA A 400 -5.11 -6.57 -5.04
C ALA A 400 -3.68 -6.21 -5.47
N SER A 401 -3.06 -5.19 -4.87
CA SER A 401 -1.65 -4.85 -5.15
C SER A 401 -0.69 -5.96 -4.69
N GLN A 402 -1.09 -6.76 -3.70
CA GLN A 402 -0.37 -7.96 -3.25
C GLN A 402 -0.81 -9.25 -3.98
N LYS A 403 -1.64 -9.13 -5.03
CA LYS A 403 -2.21 -10.27 -5.79
C LYS A 403 -2.93 -11.29 -4.90
N THR A 404 -3.62 -10.82 -3.87
CA THR A 404 -4.38 -11.65 -2.93
C THR A 404 -5.77 -11.02 -2.71
N SER A 405 -6.66 -11.75 -2.06
CA SER A 405 -7.96 -11.26 -1.60
C SER A 405 -8.26 -11.82 -0.22
N LEU A 406 -9.26 -11.25 0.48
CA LEU A 406 -9.71 -11.81 1.76
C LEU A 406 -10.11 -13.29 1.62
N ASN A 407 -10.67 -13.67 0.47
CA ASN A 407 -11.14 -15.03 0.20
C ASN A 407 -10.00 -16.02 -0.10
N ASP A 408 -8.79 -15.53 -0.42
CA ASP A 408 -7.60 -16.34 -0.65
C ASP A 408 -6.79 -16.61 0.64
N LEU A 409 -7.26 -16.06 1.77
CA LEU A 409 -6.62 -16.26 3.06
C LEU A 409 -6.77 -17.71 3.54
N SER A 410 -5.64 -18.31 3.85
CA SER A 410 -5.45 -19.68 4.28
C SER A 410 -4.37 -19.72 5.36
N GLY A 411 -4.18 -20.86 6.02
CA GLY A 411 -3.22 -21.01 7.13
C GLY A 411 -1.83 -20.40 6.86
N SER A 412 -1.32 -20.45 5.62
CA SER A 412 -0.01 -19.89 5.24
C SER A 412 -0.06 -18.44 4.74
N THR A 413 -1.22 -17.90 4.38
CA THR A 413 -1.37 -16.57 3.77
C THR A 413 -1.92 -15.51 4.72
N TRP A 414 -2.41 -15.87 5.91
CA TRP A 414 -2.86 -14.93 6.95
C TRP A 414 -1.84 -13.85 7.30
N ALA A 415 -0.56 -14.22 7.39
CA ALA A 415 0.53 -13.28 7.70
C ALA A 415 0.66 -12.12 6.69
N GLN A 416 0.08 -12.22 5.48
CA GLN A 416 0.05 -11.15 4.49
C GLN A 416 -0.77 -9.94 4.98
N LEU A 417 -1.79 -10.17 5.83
CA LEU A 417 -2.60 -9.09 6.39
C LEU A 417 -1.78 -8.11 7.25
N ARG A 418 -0.67 -8.55 7.84
CA ARG A 418 0.23 -7.67 8.61
C ARG A 418 0.86 -6.56 7.76
N LYS A 419 0.92 -6.73 6.43
CA LYS A 419 1.46 -5.75 5.50
C LYS A 419 0.41 -4.72 5.05
N ILE A 420 -0.80 -4.81 5.56
CA ILE A 420 -1.90 -3.92 5.19
C ILE A 420 -2.06 -2.92 6.32
N ASP A 421 -1.76 -1.65 6.05
CA ASP A 421 -1.94 -0.55 7.00
C ASP A 421 -3.43 -0.17 7.19
N GLU A 422 -4.35 -1.13 7.12
CA GLU A 422 -5.75 -0.92 7.49
C GLU A 422 -6.05 -1.58 8.83
N PRO A 423 -6.71 -0.87 9.76
CA PRO A 423 -6.98 -1.40 11.09
C PRO A 423 -8.07 -2.47 11.01
N ILE A 424 -7.67 -3.74 11.02
CA ILE A 424 -8.55 -4.92 11.04
C ILE A 424 -8.30 -5.65 12.35
N HIS A 425 -9.32 -5.80 13.19
CA HIS A 425 -9.21 -6.58 14.43
C HIS A 425 -9.49 -8.06 14.18
N TYR A 426 -10.47 -8.36 13.33
CA TYR A 426 -10.80 -9.74 12.94
C TYR A 426 -11.26 -9.81 11.49
N VAL A 427 -11.01 -10.94 10.85
CA VAL A 427 -11.66 -11.36 9.62
C VAL A 427 -12.75 -12.37 9.96
N VAL A 428 -13.97 -12.10 9.53
CA VAL A 428 -15.11 -13.00 9.68
C VAL A 428 -15.18 -13.90 8.45
N ARG A 429 -15.07 -15.21 8.69
CA ARG A 429 -15.25 -16.26 7.70
C ARG A 429 -16.63 -16.90 7.87
N PRO A 430 -17.62 -16.56 7.02
CA PRO A 430 -18.95 -17.14 7.07
C PRO A 430 -19.01 -18.45 6.28
N SER A 431 -19.64 -19.47 6.86
CA SER A 431 -19.92 -20.74 6.19
C SER A 431 -21.39 -21.12 6.31
N PHE A 432 -21.90 -21.79 5.28
CA PHE A 432 -23.24 -22.34 5.25
C PHE A 432 -23.17 -23.80 4.81
N ILE A 433 -23.66 -24.71 5.62
CA ILE A 433 -23.83 -26.11 5.24
C ILE A 433 -25.29 -26.26 4.78
N GLU A 434 -25.48 -26.70 3.55
CA GLU A 434 -26.76 -27.00 2.93
C GLU A 434 -27.05 -28.51 3.07
N GLY A 435 -28.30 -28.87 3.37
CA GLY A 435 -28.74 -30.27 3.54
C GLY A 435 -29.67 -30.48 4.75
N PRO A 436 -29.92 -31.73 5.16
CA PRO A 436 -30.75 -32.07 6.32
C PRO A 436 -30.23 -31.51 7.65
N GLN A 437 -28.92 -31.29 7.73
CA GLN A 437 -28.23 -30.67 8.87
C GLN A 437 -27.83 -29.22 8.57
N ALA A 438 -28.67 -28.50 7.84
CA ALA A 438 -28.34 -27.15 7.40
C ALA A 438 -27.94 -26.27 8.57
N ARG A 439 -26.84 -25.53 8.44
CA ARG A 439 -26.31 -24.68 9.51
C ARG A 439 -25.54 -23.48 8.98
N ILE A 440 -25.57 -22.39 9.72
CA ILE A 440 -24.73 -21.22 9.48
C ILE A 440 -23.62 -21.22 10.53
N ILE A 441 -22.41 -20.88 10.12
CA ILE A 441 -21.22 -20.74 10.96
C ILE A 441 -20.60 -19.38 10.69
N LEU A 442 -20.30 -18.60 11.73
CA LEU A 442 -19.50 -17.38 11.64
C LEU A 442 -18.24 -17.56 12.49
N SER A 443 -17.08 -17.57 11.85
CA SER A 443 -15.79 -17.70 12.54
C SER A 443 -15.04 -16.37 12.50
N ALA A 444 -14.63 -15.84 13.66
CA ALA A 444 -13.76 -14.67 13.77
C ALA A 444 -12.30 -15.12 13.90
N ILE A 445 -11.45 -14.65 12.99
CA ILE A 445 -10.04 -15.00 12.87
C ILE A 445 -9.23 -13.72 13.03
N ASP A 446 -8.20 -13.72 13.89
CA ASP A 446 -7.33 -12.55 14.04
C ASP A 446 -6.37 -12.40 12.85
N PRO A 447 -5.71 -11.24 12.66
CA PRO A 447 -4.77 -11.02 11.56
C PRO A 447 -3.55 -11.97 11.58
N GLU A 448 -3.28 -12.63 12.70
CA GLU A 448 -2.26 -13.66 12.84
C GLU A 448 -2.71 -15.02 12.30
N GLY A 449 -4.00 -15.19 12.01
CA GLY A 449 -4.57 -16.43 11.52
C GLY A 449 -4.97 -17.41 12.62
N HIS A 450 -5.22 -16.93 13.84
CA HIS A 450 -5.79 -17.73 14.93
C HIS A 450 -7.29 -17.50 15.05
N MET A 451 -8.04 -18.57 15.30
CA MET A 451 -9.48 -18.46 15.53
C MET A 451 -9.77 -17.92 16.93
N ALA A 452 -10.32 -16.72 16.99
CA ALA A 452 -10.71 -16.09 18.25
C ALA A 452 -12.01 -16.69 18.80
N PHE A 453 -13.00 -16.90 17.92
CA PHE A 453 -14.28 -17.51 18.27
C PHE A 453 -14.98 -18.05 17.01
N SER A 454 -15.84 -19.05 17.19
CA SER A 454 -16.78 -19.45 16.15
C SER A 454 -18.19 -19.68 16.71
N ALA A 455 -19.19 -19.12 16.03
CA ALA A 455 -20.59 -19.27 16.37
C ALA A 455 -21.27 -20.17 15.33
N SER A 456 -22.02 -21.19 15.77
CA SER A 456 -22.81 -22.04 14.89
C SER A 456 -24.29 -22.08 15.28
N GLN A 457 -25.16 -22.24 14.28
CA GLN A 457 -26.58 -22.45 14.47
C GLN A 457 -27.18 -23.31 13.37
N SER A 458 -27.91 -24.34 13.78
CA SER A 458 -28.72 -25.16 12.88
C SER A 458 -29.95 -24.41 12.36
N VAL A 459 -30.27 -24.56 11.07
CA VAL A 459 -31.40 -23.90 10.38
C VAL A 459 -32.37 -24.97 9.88
N LYS A 460 -33.60 -24.99 10.43
CA LYS A 460 -34.58 -26.06 10.17
C LYS A 460 -35.74 -25.68 9.23
N ALA A 461 -35.88 -24.41 8.87
CA ALA A 461 -37.02 -23.92 8.10
C ALA A 461 -36.64 -22.83 7.09
N LYS A 462 -37.35 -22.79 5.96
CA LYS A 462 -37.20 -21.75 4.93
C LYS A 462 -37.57 -20.38 5.53
N GLY A 463 -36.68 -19.39 5.37
CA GLY A 463 -36.84 -18.04 5.94
C GLY A 463 -36.27 -17.88 7.36
N ALA A 464 -35.82 -18.95 8.03
CA ALA A 464 -35.19 -18.85 9.35
C ALA A 464 -33.71 -18.42 9.30
N THR A 465 -33.11 -18.35 8.10
CA THR A 465 -31.69 -18.02 7.91
C THR A 465 -31.32 -16.63 8.41
N GLN A 466 -32.16 -15.61 8.19
CA GLN A 466 -31.88 -14.25 8.66
C GLN A 466 -31.92 -14.12 10.19
N ALA A 467 -32.90 -14.77 10.83
CA ALA A 467 -33.01 -14.75 12.29
C ALA A 467 -31.81 -15.46 12.94
N ALA A 468 -31.40 -16.60 12.37
CA ALA A 468 -30.20 -17.30 12.79
C ALA A 468 -28.93 -16.45 12.58
N LEU A 469 -28.82 -15.75 11.44
CA LEU A 469 -27.69 -14.87 11.16
C LEU A 469 -27.57 -13.72 12.16
N ASN A 470 -28.70 -13.10 12.54
CA ASN A 470 -28.72 -12.02 13.53
C ASN A 470 -28.30 -12.53 14.92
N ASP A 471 -28.79 -13.70 15.35
CA ASP A 471 -28.38 -14.32 16.61
C ASP A 471 -26.90 -14.68 16.63
N LEU A 472 -26.40 -15.26 15.52
CA LEU A 472 -24.98 -15.57 15.34
C LEU A 472 -24.10 -14.32 15.38
N ALA A 473 -24.51 -13.23 14.74
CA ALA A 473 -23.78 -11.97 14.76
C ALA A 473 -23.68 -11.42 16.20
N VAL A 474 -24.77 -11.46 16.98
CA VAL A 474 -24.76 -11.05 18.39
C VAL A 474 -23.84 -11.97 19.22
N ARG A 475 -23.93 -13.29 19.05
CA ARG A 475 -23.07 -14.24 19.76
C ARG A 475 -21.60 -14.07 19.40
N LEU A 476 -21.28 -13.85 18.13
CA LEU A 476 -19.92 -13.56 17.67
C LEU A 476 -19.40 -12.29 18.36
N MET A 477 -20.14 -11.19 18.27
CA MET A 477 -19.76 -9.93 18.88
C MET A 477 -19.62 -10.02 20.39
N GLN A 478 -20.45 -10.78 21.10
CA GLN A 478 -20.34 -10.94 22.56
C GLN A 478 -19.15 -11.79 23.03
N ASN A 479 -18.52 -12.56 22.14
CA ASN A 479 -17.44 -13.49 22.52
C ASN A 479 -16.06 -13.13 21.96
N ILE A 480 -15.96 -12.19 21.02
CA ILE A 480 -14.67 -11.58 20.65
C ILE A 480 -14.20 -10.59 21.73
N ARG A 481 -12.91 -10.23 21.68
CA ARG A 481 -12.29 -9.36 22.70
C ARG A 481 -12.91 -7.96 22.70
N HIS A 482 -13.24 -7.48 23.90
CA HIS A 482 -13.66 -6.09 24.14
C HIS A 482 -12.73 -5.39 25.10
N GLU A 483 -12.49 -4.12 24.84
CA GLU A 483 -11.71 -3.24 25.70
C GLU A 483 -12.57 -2.06 26.14
N GLY A 484 -12.51 -1.76 27.44
CA GLY A 484 -13.20 -0.67 28.07
C GLY A 484 -12.39 -0.12 29.23
N ALA A 485 -13.05 0.50 30.18
CA ALA A 485 -12.40 1.29 31.21
C ALA A 485 -13.16 1.26 32.53
N ILE A 486 -12.39 1.46 33.60
CA ILE A 486 -12.92 1.94 34.87
C ILE A 486 -13.43 3.38 34.65
N VAL A 487 -14.69 3.61 34.99
CA VAL A 487 -15.36 4.91 34.90
C VAL A 487 -15.22 5.69 36.20
N GLU A 488 -15.54 5.05 37.32
CA GLU A 488 -15.41 5.62 38.66
C GLU A 488 -15.48 4.53 39.73
N ALA A 489 -15.06 4.86 40.95
CA ALA A 489 -15.32 4.06 42.15
C ALA A 489 -16.72 4.36 42.68
N VAL A 490 -17.44 3.32 43.13
CA VAL A 490 -18.79 3.40 43.71
C VAL A 490 -18.80 2.57 45.00
N GLY A 491 -18.49 3.21 46.13
CA GLY A 491 -18.26 2.50 47.39
C GLY A 491 -16.99 1.64 47.29
N ASP A 492 -17.11 0.35 47.60
CA ASP A 492 -16.01 -0.63 47.51
C ASP A 492 -15.92 -1.34 46.13
N GLU A 493 -16.76 -0.92 45.17
CA GLU A 493 -16.82 -1.47 43.82
C GLU A 493 -16.42 -0.43 42.77
N PHE A 494 -16.20 -0.87 41.55
CA PHE A 494 -15.87 0.01 40.42
C PHE A 494 -16.90 -0.15 39.32
N ARG A 495 -17.28 0.96 38.70
CA ARG A 495 -18.13 0.94 37.51
C ARG A 495 -17.27 0.89 36.26
N ILE A 496 -17.61 0.01 35.33
CA ILE A 496 -16.98 -0.09 34.01
C ILE A 496 -17.95 0.26 32.89
N ASN A 497 -17.43 0.68 31.75
CA ASN A 497 -18.20 0.99 30.54
C ASN A 497 -18.39 -0.22 29.60
N LEU A 498 -18.19 -1.44 30.10
CA LEU A 498 -18.57 -2.68 29.41
C LEU A 498 -19.80 -3.30 30.07
N GLY A 499 -20.66 -3.94 29.28
CA GLY A 499 -21.94 -4.49 29.73
C GLY A 499 -22.38 -5.74 29.00
N LYS A 500 -23.66 -6.09 29.14
CA LYS A 500 -24.27 -7.28 28.51
C LYS A 500 -24.11 -7.31 26.99
N THR A 501 -24.12 -6.16 26.33
CA THR A 501 -23.92 -6.08 24.86
C THR A 501 -22.51 -6.50 24.44
N HIS A 502 -21.54 -6.37 25.35
CA HIS A 502 -20.16 -6.84 25.22
C HIS A 502 -19.98 -8.27 25.76
N GLY A 503 -21.10 -8.96 26.03
CA GLY A 503 -21.14 -10.35 26.49
C GLY A 503 -21.02 -10.56 27.99
N LEU A 504 -20.77 -9.51 28.80
CA LEU A 504 -20.51 -9.68 30.25
C LEU A 504 -21.67 -10.36 30.98
N GLN A 505 -21.31 -11.21 31.94
CA GLN A 505 -22.20 -11.90 32.86
C GLN A 505 -21.70 -11.74 34.31
N VAL A 506 -22.62 -11.83 35.28
CA VAL A 506 -22.25 -11.82 36.69
C VAL A 506 -21.35 -13.02 36.99
N GLY A 507 -20.24 -12.77 37.67
CA GLY A 507 -19.21 -13.77 37.98
C GLY A 507 -18.06 -13.86 36.97
N ASP A 508 -18.16 -13.18 35.82
CA ASP A 508 -17.05 -13.10 34.86
C ASP A 508 -15.80 -12.49 35.53
N LYS A 509 -14.64 -13.05 35.21
CA LYS A 509 -13.35 -12.53 35.68
C LYS A 509 -12.82 -11.50 34.70
N ILE A 510 -12.27 -10.41 35.25
CA ILE A 510 -11.78 -9.28 34.49
C ILE A 510 -10.34 -8.97 34.92
N GLN A 511 -9.48 -8.69 33.94
CA GLN A 511 -8.16 -8.12 34.17
C GLN A 511 -8.21 -6.60 34.00
N ILE A 512 -7.53 -5.90 34.90
CA ILE A 512 -7.41 -4.45 34.88
C ILE A 512 -5.95 -4.11 34.60
N THR A 513 -5.72 -3.35 33.53
CA THR A 513 -4.41 -2.87 33.13
C THR A 513 -4.29 -1.38 33.45
N GLY A 514 -3.17 -0.98 34.02
CA GLY A 514 -2.93 0.39 34.46
C GLY A 514 -1.46 0.69 34.65
N ASN A 515 -1.18 1.87 35.20
CA ASN A 515 0.20 2.30 35.48
C ASN A 515 0.78 1.50 36.65
N VAL A 516 1.91 0.82 36.42
CA VAL A 516 2.75 0.27 37.47
C VAL A 516 3.67 1.39 37.95
N ARG A 517 3.65 1.68 39.25
CA ARG A 517 4.41 2.77 39.86
C ARG A 517 5.49 2.24 40.80
N LEU A 518 6.67 2.85 40.75
CA LEU A 518 7.69 2.70 41.78
C LEU A 518 7.24 3.39 43.08
N PRO A 519 7.87 3.08 44.23
CA PRO A 519 7.56 3.75 45.50
C PRO A 519 7.73 5.28 45.48
N ASN A 520 8.54 5.80 44.55
CA ASN A 520 8.74 7.24 44.32
C ASN A 520 7.63 7.88 43.46
N GLY A 521 6.65 7.10 42.98
CA GLY A 521 5.53 7.55 42.12
C GLY A 521 5.81 7.49 40.62
N GLU A 522 7.02 7.13 40.19
CA GLU A 522 7.41 7.03 38.78
C GLU A 522 6.73 5.84 38.09
N ILE A 523 6.21 6.05 36.88
CA ILE A 523 5.57 5.00 36.07
C ILE A 523 6.65 4.18 35.36
N THR A 524 6.71 2.88 35.61
CA THR A 524 7.70 1.98 34.98
C THR A 524 7.11 1.16 33.84
N ALA A 525 5.82 0.87 33.88
CA ALA A 525 5.14 0.06 32.88
C ALA A 525 3.63 0.33 32.86
N TRP A 526 3.00 -0.06 31.76
CA TRP A 526 1.56 -0.24 31.66
C TRP A 526 1.27 -1.75 31.61
N ASP A 527 0.77 -2.30 32.70
CA ASP A 527 0.60 -3.75 32.86
C ASP A 527 -0.63 -4.10 33.71
N THR A 528 -0.95 -5.38 33.83
CA THR A 528 -2.05 -5.91 34.64
C THR A 528 -1.81 -5.59 36.11
N ILE A 529 -2.56 -4.63 36.65
CA ILE A 529 -2.39 -4.16 38.03
C ILE A 529 -3.37 -4.83 39.00
N ALA A 530 -4.48 -5.36 38.51
CA ALA A 530 -5.51 -5.96 39.35
C ALA A 530 -6.35 -6.98 38.60
N SER A 531 -6.99 -7.87 39.35
CA SER A 531 -8.05 -8.75 38.85
C SER A 531 -9.36 -8.46 39.60
N ALA A 532 -10.48 -8.64 38.91
CA ALA A 532 -11.80 -8.35 39.44
C ALA A 532 -12.83 -9.40 39.00
N THR A 533 -13.99 -9.39 39.66
CA THR A 533 -15.16 -10.18 39.28
C THR A 533 -16.35 -9.27 39.05
N VAL A 534 -17.15 -9.57 38.03
CA VAL A 534 -18.37 -8.81 37.72
C VAL A 534 -19.45 -9.09 38.77
N SER A 535 -19.91 -8.06 39.47
CA SER A 535 -20.95 -8.14 40.49
C SER A 535 -22.35 -7.79 39.98
N GLU A 536 -22.44 -6.89 38.98
CA GLU A 536 -23.69 -6.43 38.39
C GLU A 536 -23.49 -6.15 36.89
N VAL A 537 -24.48 -6.47 36.04
CA VAL A 537 -24.43 -6.22 34.60
C VAL A 537 -25.66 -5.44 34.13
N ALA A 538 -25.42 -4.32 33.45
CA ALA A 538 -26.41 -3.58 32.65
C ALA A 538 -26.04 -3.65 31.15
N PRO A 539 -26.87 -3.15 30.21
CA PRO A 539 -26.58 -3.27 28.77
C PRO A 539 -25.19 -2.77 28.35
N GLU A 540 -24.81 -1.57 28.77
CA GLU A 540 -23.57 -0.88 28.34
C GLU A 540 -22.62 -0.57 29.52
N ARG A 541 -22.92 -1.05 30.72
CA ARG A 541 -22.15 -0.78 31.95
C ARG A 541 -22.26 -1.94 32.91
N SER A 542 -21.27 -2.10 33.77
CA SER A 542 -21.26 -3.15 34.80
C SER A 542 -20.58 -2.65 36.07
N ARG A 543 -20.79 -3.36 37.18
CA ARG A 543 -19.99 -3.20 38.39
C ARG A 543 -19.05 -4.37 38.56
N ILE A 544 -17.86 -4.09 39.05
CA ILE A 544 -16.84 -5.08 39.35
C ILE A 544 -16.34 -4.90 40.77
N ARG A 545 -15.96 -6.01 41.39
CA ARG A 545 -15.32 -6.08 42.70
C ARG A 545 -13.91 -6.62 42.55
N LEU A 546 -12.94 -5.91 43.10
CA LEU A 546 -11.53 -6.33 43.07
C LEU A 546 -11.36 -7.64 43.83
N VAL A 547 -10.57 -8.55 43.26
CA VAL A 547 -10.17 -9.84 43.85
C VAL A 547 -8.73 -9.76 44.34
N SER A 548 -7.85 -9.17 43.53
CA SER A 548 -6.45 -8.95 43.87
C SER A 548 -5.90 -7.70 43.22
N THR A 549 -4.92 -7.06 43.86
CA THR A 549 -4.19 -5.90 43.36
C THR A 549 -2.70 -6.12 43.55
N GLN A 550 -1.89 -5.73 42.58
CA GLN A 550 -0.44 -5.76 42.71
C GLN A 550 0.06 -4.69 43.69
N PRO A 551 1.20 -4.91 44.38
CA PRO A 551 1.80 -3.91 45.25
C PRO A 551 2.11 -2.60 44.53
N ASN A 552 1.93 -1.46 45.20
CA ASN A 552 2.22 -0.11 44.66
C ASN A 552 1.40 0.27 43.40
N THR A 553 0.26 -0.38 43.18
CA THR A 553 -0.66 -0.04 42.10
C THR A 553 -1.97 0.52 42.65
N HIS A 554 -2.68 1.30 41.84
CA HIS A 554 -3.96 1.87 42.20
C HIS A 554 -4.95 1.73 41.05
N VAL A 555 -6.16 1.23 41.36
CA VAL A 555 -7.26 1.15 40.39
C VAL A 555 -8.01 2.48 40.39
N GLU A 556 -8.00 3.15 39.25
CA GLU A 556 -8.56 4.49 39.08
C GLU A 556 -9.31 4.63 37.74
N ALA A 557 -10.09 5.71 37.60
CA ALA A 557 -10.79 6.02 36.37
C ALA A 557 -9.81 6.14 35.19
N GLY A 558 -10.14 5.51 34.06
CA GLY A 558 -9.28 5.42 32.89
C GLY A 558 -8.32 4.23 32.87
N ASN A 559 -8.23 3.42 33.93
CA ASN A 559 -7.57 2.12 33.81
C ASN A 559 -8.34 1.21 32.85
N ASN A 560 -7.61 0.47 32.03
CA ASN A 560 -8.16 -0.38 30.98
C ASN A 560 -8.75 -1.66 31.58
N VAL A 561 -9.86 -2.10 31.00
CA VAL A 561 -10.58 -3.30 31.38
C VAL A 561 -10.76 -4.13 30.13
N VAL A 562 -10.20 -5.33 30.12
CA VAL A 562 -10.27 -6.25 28.97
C VAL A 562 -11.15 -7.43 29.32
N VAL A 563 -12.06 -7.76 28.41
CA VAL A 563 -12.80 -9.01 28.42
C VAL A 563 -12.32 -9.85 27.25
N ASP A 564 -11.60 -10.91 27.57
CA ASP A 564 -11.14 -11.92 26.63
C ASP A 564 -11.70 -13.29 27.05
N ARG A 565 -12.45 -13.93 26.16
CA ARG A 565 -13.14 -15.21 26.40
C ARG A 565 -12.44 -16.39 25.74
N ARG A 566 -11.19 -16.22 25.28
CA ARG A 566 -10.38 -17.35 24.83
C ARG A 566 -10.43 -18.46 25.89
N PRO A 567 -10.61 -19.74 25.50
CA PRO A 567 -10.72 -20.84 26.44
C PRO A 567 -9.54 -20.81 27.41
N ALA A 568 -9.82 -20.74 28.71
CA ALA A 568 -8.77 -20.85 29.71
C ALA A 568 -8.06 -22.20 29.52
N ALA A 569 -6.74 -22.24 29.68
CA ALA A 569 -5.98 -23.49 29.64
C ALA A 569 -6.56 -24.44 30.69
N ALA A 570 -7.36 -25.42 30.23
CA ALA A 570 -7.93 -26.42 31.10
C ALA A 570 -6.81 -27.28 31.70
N THR A 571 -6.98 -27.73 32.94
CA THR A 571 -5.99 -28.59 33.61
C THR A 571 -5.88 -29.97 32.96
N GLU A 572 -6.92 -30.41 32.24
CA GLU A 572 -6.93 -31.63 31.41
C GLU A 572 -7.42 -31.27 30.00
N LEU A 573 -6.47 -31.26 29.06
CA LEU A 573 -6.71 -30.98 27.63
C LEU A 573 -6.68 -32.29 26.85
N LEU A 574 -7.66 -32.49 25.95
CA LEU A 574 -7.62 -33.52 24.92
C LEU A 574 -7.22 -32.93 23.58
N SER A 575 -6.44 -33.70 22.84
CA SER A 575 -5.96 -33.35 21.50
C SER A 575 -6.86 -33.93 20.42
N ILE A 576 -7.25 -33.10 19.46
CA ILE A 576 -7.94 -33.49 18.23
C ILE A 576 -7.01 -33.12 17.06
N GLN A 577 -6.51 -34.14 16.37
CA GLN A 577 -5.68 -33.96 15.18
C GLN A 577 -6.56 -34.08 13.93
N VAL A 578 -6.52 -33.06 13.07
CA VAL A 578 -7.28 -33.02 11.82
C VAL A 578 -6.32 -33.00 10.64
N SER A 579 -6.51 -33.92 9.70
CA SER A 579 -5.70 -34.06 8.49
C SER A 579 -6.55 -34.30 7.26
N GLU A 580 -5.96 -34.08 6.10
CA GLU A 580 -6.57 -34.42 4.81
C GLU A 580 -6.46 -35.92 4.55
N GLU A 581 -7.54 -36.57 4.10
CA GLU A 581 -7.59 -38.02 3.91
C GLU A 581 -6.63 -38.52 2.82
N SER A 582 -6.46 -37.77 1.73
CA SER A 582 -5.64 -38.19 0.59
C SER A 582 -4.14 -37.95 0.82
N THR A 583 -3.76 -36.77 1.30
CA THR A 583 -2.35 -36.35 1.45
C THR A 583 -1.81 -36.58 2.84
N HIS A 584 -2.70 -36.75 3.83
CA HIS A 584 -2.38 -36.79 5.26
C HIS A 584 -1.76 -35.48 5.77
N GLY A 585 -1.84 -34.39 4.99
CA GLY A 585 -1.41 -33.07 5.40
C GLY A 585 -2.28 -32.50 6.52
N PRO A 586 -1.71 -31.69 7.43
CA PRO A 586 -2.48 -31.08 8.51
C PRO A 586 -3.48 -30.04 7.98
N ILE A 587 -4.69 -30.01 8.56
CA ILE A 587 -5.70 -29.00 8.23
C ILE A 587 -5.77 -28.00 9.38
N GLY A 588 -5.25 -26.80 9.16
CA GLY A 588 -5.38 -25.69 10.11
C GLY A 588 -6.73 -24.97 10.03
N LEU A 589 -7.12 -24.33 11.13
CA LEU A 589 -8.39 -23.62 11.30
C LEU A 589 -9.64 -24.47 11.06
N ALA A 590 -9.54 -25.79 11.27
CA ALA A 590 -10.70 -26.68 11.32
C ALA A 590 -11.42 -26.47 12.66
N GLU A 591 -12.72 -26.17 12.60
CA GLU A 591 -13.55 -25.92 13.76
C GLU A 591 -14.07 -27.22 14.38
N VAL A 592 -14.02 -27.29 15.72
CA VAL A 592 -14.55 -28.40 16.51
C VAL A 592 -15.77 -27.93 17.31
N TYR A 593 -16.87 -28.67 17.19
CA TYR A 593 -18.13 -28.37 17.87
C TYR A 593 -18.68 -29.53 18.67
N LEU A 594 -19.41 -29.19 19.73
CA LEU A 594 -20.32 -30.02 20.49
C LEU A 594 -21.75 -29.53 20.25
N GLY A 595 -22.46 -30.14 19.31
CA GLY A 595 -23.72 -29.56 18.80
C GLY A 595 -23.47 -28.21 18.13
N ASP A 596 -24.03 -27.13 18.69
CA ASP A 596 -23.81 -25.75 18.24
C ASP A 596 -22.78 -24.97 19.12
N GLN A 597 -22.23 -25.61 20.16
CA GLN A 597 -21.19 -25.02 21.01
C GLN A 597 -19.81 -25.25 20.38
N TRP A 598 -19.06 -24.17 20.15
CA TRP A 598 -17.67 -24.25 19.71
C TRP A 598 -16.75 -24.66 20.86
N LEU A 599 -15.85 -25.61 20.60
CA LEU A 599 -14.86 -26.09 21.58
C LEU A 599 -13.45 -25.56 21.30
N GLY A 600 -13.15 -25.24 20.04
CA GLY A 600 -11.82 -24.80 19.61
C GLY A 600 -11.61 -25.01 18.11
N ALA A 601 -10.42 -24.66 17.65
CA ALA A 601 -10.01 -24.87 16.26
C ALA A 601 -8.58 -25.37 16.19
N THR A 602 -8.23 -26.02 15.08
CA THR A 602 -6.88 -26.52 14.86
C THR A 602 -5.90 -25.40 14.54
N ASP A 603 -4.66 -25.53 15.03
CA ASP A 603 -3.53 -24.69 14.63
C ASP A 603 -2.99 -25.08 13.24
N LEU A 604 -1.88 -24.46 12.81
CA LEU A 604 -1.24 -24.78 11.52
C LEU A 604 -0.70 -26.21 11.43
N ALA A 605 -0.50 -26.89 12.56
CA ALA A 605 -0.12 -28.30 12.62
C ALA A 605 -1.35 -29.23 12.60
N GLY A 606 -2.56 -28.70 12.47
CA GLY A 606 -3.80 -29.47 12.44
C GLY A 606 -4.24 -29.95 13.83
N LEU A 607 -3.72 -29.36 14.91
CA LEU A 607 -3.99 -29.78 16.28
C LEU A 607 -4.93 -28.79 16.98
N ALA A 608 -6.02 -29.29 17.55
CA ALA A 608 -6.90 -28.54 18.45
C ALA A 608 -6.82 -29.13 19.86
N THR A 609 -6.83 -28.28 20.88
CA THR A 609 -6.93 -28.69 22.29
C THR A 609 -8.30 -28.30 22.85
N VAL A 610 -9.00 -29.27 23.45
CA VAL A 610 -10.35 -29.08 24.01
C VAL A 610 -10.39 -29.56 25.46
N ALA A 611 -11.21 -28.92 26.30
CA ALA A 611 -11.33 -29.30 27.70
C ALA A 611 -12.07 -30.63 27.86
N ALA A 612 -11.49 -31.57 28.63
CA ALA A 612 -12.07 -32.89 28.86
C ALA A 612 -13.50 -32.83 29.43
N ILE A 613 -13.75 -31.85 30.31
CA ILE A 613 -15.04 -31.67 30.98
C ILE A 613 -16.17 -31.28 30.02
N ASP A 614 -15.86 -30.60 28.92
CA ASP A 614 -16.87 -30.25 27.92
C ASP A 614 -17.30 -31.48 27.12
N LEU A 615 -16.38 -32.43 26.90
CA LEU A 615 -16.65 -33.68 26.21
C LEU A 615 -17.45 -34.68 27.07
N LEU A 616 -17.55 -34.50 28.38
CA LEU A 616 -18.40 -35.35 29.23
C LEU A 616 -19.90 -35.10 29.02
N LYS A 617 -20.28 -33.99 28.37
CA LYS A 617 -21.68 -33.58 28.20
C LYS A 617 -22.39 -34.29 27.04
N THR A 618 -21.67 -34.74 26.02
CA THR A 618 -22.25 -35.50 24.88
C THR A 618 -21.24 -36.51 24.33
N LYS A 619 -21.69 -37.47 23.52
CA LYS A 619 -20.82 -38.52 22.96
C LYS A 619 -20.27 -38.21 21.57
N GLU A 620 -20.63 -37.11 20.92
CA GLU A 620 -20.30 -36.87 19.51
C GLU A 620 -19.83 -35.42 19.28
N ILE A 621 -18.77 -35.26 18.50
CA ILE A 621 -18.26 -33.96 18.04
C ILE A 621 -18.44 -33.80 16.54
N SER A 622 -18.65 -32.58 16.10
CA SER A 622 -18.68 -32.19 14.68
C SER A 622 -17.41 -31.44 14.35
N ILE A 623 -16.74 -31.84 13.27
CA ILE A 623 -15.56 -31.15 12.75
C ILE A 623 -15.89 -30.61 11.37
N PHE A 624 -15.56 -29.33 11.19
CA PHE A 624 -15.79 -28.61 9.96
C PHE A 624 -14.52 -27.90 9.53
N SER A 625 -14.28 -27.81 8.23
CA SER A 625 -13.27 -26.93 7.65
C SER A 625 -13.75 -26.51 6.26
N PRO A 626 -13.65 -25.23 5.88
CA PRO A 626 -14.00 -24.77 4.54
C PRO A 626 -13.32 -25.59 3.44
N GLY A 627 -14.09 -26.01 2.43
CA GLY A 627 -13.60 -26.86 1.34
C GLY A 627 -13.56 -28.36 1.64
N TYR A 628 -13.86 -28.76 2.88
CA TYR A 628 -13.91 -30.17 3.29
C TYR A 628 -15.34 -30.60 3.64
N THR A 629 -15.61 -31.89 3.46
CA THR A 629 -16.84 -32.53 3.93
C THR A 629 -16.86 -32.54 5.46
N PRO A 630 -17.90 -31.96 6.10
CA PRO A 630 -18.03 -32.01 7.56
C PRO A 630 -18.12 -33.44 8.06
N LYS A 631 -17.56 -33.72 9.23
CA LYS A 631 -17.52 -35.06 9.82
C LYS A 631 -17.99 -35.05 11.26
N ASN A 632 -18.95 -35.91 11.58
CA ASN A 632 -19.35 -36.17 12.95
C ASN A 632 -18.74 -37.49 13.41
N LEU A 633 -18.24 -37.53 14.66
CA LEU A 633 -17.65 -38.74 15.21
C LEU A 633 -17.89 -38.85 16.72
N PRO A 634 -18.04 -40.07 17.26
CA PRO A 634 -18.10 -40.25 18.68
C PRO A 634 -16.74 -39.95 19.33
N ILE A 635 -16.74 -39.38 20.55
CA ILE A 635 -15.54 -39.12 21.34
C ILE A 635 -15.73 -39.59 22.78
N THR A 636 -14.66 -40.08 23.40
CA THR A 636 -14.63 -40.43 24.83
C THR A 636 -13.64 -39.53 25.55
N ALA A 637 -13.99 -39.08 26.76
CA ALA A 637 -13.22 -38.07 27.50
C ALA A 637 -11.81 -38.53 27.94
N ASP A 638 -11.45 -39.79 27.71
CA ASP A 638 -10.17 -40.41 28.06
C ASP A 638 -9.18 -40.51 26.87
N LYS A 639 -9.63 -40.26 25.62
CA LYS A 639 -8.79 -40.41 24.41
C LYS A 639 -9.03 -39.27 23.43
N GLY A 640 -7.93 -38.70 22.91
CA GLY A 640 -7.99 -37.74 21.81
C GLY A 640 -8.59 -38.33 20.54
N ALA A 641 -8.79 -37.50 19.51
CA ALA A 641 -9.34 -37.93 18.23
C ALA A 641 -8.36 -37.67 17.07
N LEU A 642 -8.28 -38.63 16.14
CA LEU A 642 -7.62 -38.46 14.84
C LEU A 642 -8.70 -38.41 13.77
N VAL A 643 -8.76 -37.32 13.00
CA VAL A 643 -9.85 -37.06 12.06
C VAL A 643 -9.30 -36.72 10.70
N ALA A 644 -9.52 -37.62 9.76
CA ALA A 644 -9.29 -37.36 8.35
C ALA A 644 -10.56 -36.76 7.71
N LEU A 645 -10.42 -35.58 7.08
CA LEU A 645 -11.46 -34.94 6.26
C LEU A 645 -11.17 -35.14 4.77
N SER A 646 -12.23 -35.34 3.98
CA SER A 646 -12.15 -35.41 2.52
C SER A 646 -12.62 -34.10 1.89
N HIS A 647 -12.04 -33.73 0.75
CA HIS A 647 -12.58 -32.68 -0.13
C HIS A 647 -13.18 -33.33 -1.38
N GLU A 648 -14.25 -32.76 -1.93
CA GLU A 648 -14.78 -33.17 -3.23
C GLU A 648 -14.36 -32.17 -4.28
N ALA A 649 -13.44 -32.57 -5.17
CA ALA A 649 -12.96 -31.71 -6.23
C ALA A 649 -14.08 -31.40 -7.24
N THR A 650 -14.20 -30.13 -7.64
CA THR A 650 -15.18 -29.69 -8.64
C THR A 650 -14.53 -29.65 -10.02
N PRO A 651 -15.04 -30.40 -11.01
CA PRO A 651 -14.52 -30.35 -12.38
C PRO A 651 -14.71 -28.97 -13.04
N VAL A 652 -13.70 -28.52 -13.75
CA VAL A 652 -13.66 -27.26 -14.52
C VAL A 652 -13.19 -27.53 -15.93
N GLN A 653 -14.07 -27.27 -16.88
CA GLN A 653 -13.86 -27.49 -18.31
C GLN A 653 -14.25 -26.23 -19.07
N ILE A 654 -13.27 -25.49 -19.61
CA ILE A 654 -13.52 -24.21 -20.28
C ILE A 654 -12.79 -24.16 -21.62
N GLU A 655 -13.53 -23.89 -22.69
CA GLU A 655 -13.06 -23.60 -24.04
C GLU A 655 -13.38 -22.14 -24.41
N SER A 656 -12.56 -21.55 -25.27
CA SER A 656 -12.84 -20.23 -25.84
C SER A 656 -12.59 -20.16 -27.35
N GLN A 657 -13.23 -19.19 -27.98
CA GLN A 657 -13.00 -18.80 -29.37
C GLN A 657 -12.56 -17.32 -29.42
N PRO A 658 -11.32 -17.01 -29.84
CA PRO A 658 -10.22 -17.95 -30.16
C PRO A 658 -9.70 -18.73 -28.93
N PRO A 659 -9.00 -19.86 -29.15
CA PRO A 659 -8.35 -20.61 -28.07
C PRO A 659 -7.12 -19.86 -27.52
N GLY A 660 -6.62 -20.28 -26.36
CA GLY A 660 -5.43 -19.72 -25.72
C GLY A 660 -5.72 -18.58 -24.75
N ALA A 661 -6.99 -18.30 -24.44
CA ALA A 661 -7.37 -17.28 -23.47
C ALA A 661 -6.93 -17.69 -22.06
N LEU A 662 -6.27 -16.78 -21.35
CA LEU A 662 -6.00 -16.93 -19.92
C LEU A 662 -7.33 -17.02 -19.19
N VAL A 663 -7.48 -18.01 -18.32
CA VAL A 663 -8.68 -18.24 -17.51
C VAL A 663 -8.36 -17.98 -16.05
N LYS A 664 -9.16 -17.13 -15.43
CA LYS A 664 -9.21 -16.98 -13.97
C LYS A 664 -10.58 -17.31 -13.43
N ILE A 665 -10.62 -17.91 -12.25
CA ILE A 665 -11.86 -18.15 -11.49
C ILE A 665 -11.72 -17.51 -10.12
N ASN A 666 -12.63 -16.59 -9.78
CA ASN A 666 -12.60 -15.79 -8.56
C ASN A 666 -11.24 -15.08 -8.36
N GLY A 667 -10.61 -14.64 -9.46
CA GLY A 667 -9.29 -14.00 -9.45
C GLY A 667 -8.09 -14.97 -9.49
N ARG A 668 -8.30 -16.28 -9.29
CA ARG A 668 -7.24 -17.30 -9.35
C ARG A 668 -6.93 -17.72 -10.78
N ASP A 669 -5.67 -17.61 -11.19
CA ASP A 669 -5.18 -18.14 -12.47
C ASP A 669 -5.29 -19.67 -12.51
N LEU A 670 -6.00 -20.19 -13.51
CA LEU A 670 -6.13 -21.64 -13.75
C LEU A 670 -5.32 -22.13 -14.95
N GLY A 671 -4.97 -21.25 -15.88
CA GLY A 671 -4.21 -21.60 -17.08
C GLY A 671 -4.79 -20.94 -18.33
N ARG A 672 -4.63 -21.57 -19.50
CA ARG A 672 -5.18 -21.08 -20.78
C ARG A 672 -6.17 -22.08 -21.37
N THR A 673 -7.18 -21.59 -22.08
CA THR A 673 -8.14 -22.43 -22.80
C THR A 673 -7.49 -23.18 -23.98
N PRO A 674 -7.94 -24.40 -24.32
CA PRO A 674 -8.87 -25.23 -23.54
C PRO A 674 -8.25 -25.71 -22.22
N ILE A 675 -9.03 -25.66 -21.14
CA ILE A 675 -8.64 -26.19 -19.83
C ILE A 675 -9.57 -27.33 -19.41
N ASP A 676 -8.97 -28.34 -18.77
CA ASP A 676 -9.62 -29.44 -18.07
C ASP A 676 -8.88 -29.61 -16.74
N THR A 677 -9.50 -29.20 -15.64
CA THR A 677 -8.87 -29.24 -14.32
C THR A 677 -9.93 -29.44 -13.25
N GLU A 678 -9.51 -29.58 -12.01
CA GLU A 678 -10.40 -29.64 -10.87
C GLU A 678 -10.01 -28.56 -9.86
N ILE A 679 -11.01 -27.97 -9.21
CA ILE A 679 -10.80 -27.01 -8.13
C ILE A 679 -11.48 -27.49 -6.86
N PRO A 680 -10.82 -27.41 -5.69
CA PRO A 680 -11.30 -28.05 -4.48
C PRO A 680 -12.63 -27.48 -3.99
N TYR A 681 -12.99 -26.24 -4.35
CA TYR A 681 -14.26 -25.64 -3.96
C TYR A 681 -14.53 -24.27 -4.63
N PRO A 682 -15.45 -24.16 -5.61
CA PRO A 682 -15.74 -22.87 -6.25
C PRO A 682 -16.88 -22.05 -5.61
N GLY A 683 -17.66 -22.61 -4.69
CA GLY A 683 -18.93 -22.01 -4.26
C GLY A 683 -20.10 -22.33 -5.19
N THR A 684 -21.25 -21.65 -5.00
CA THR A 684 -22.46 -21.86 -5.82
C THR A 684 -22.42 -21.11 -7.14
N THR A 685 -21.65 -20.03 -7.19
CA THR A 685 -21.41 -19.17 -8.35
C THR A 685 -19.95 -18.72 -8.31
N VAL A 686 -19.31 -18.64 -9.46
CA VAL A 686 -17.95 -18.12 -9.62
C VAL A 686 -17.92 -16.97 -10.60
N ASN A 687 -16.96 -16.06 -10.44
CA ASN A 687 -16.61 -15.10 -11.48
C ASN A 687 -15.50 -15.67 -12.35
N ILE A 688 -15.78 -15.89 -13.62
CA ILE A 688 -14.80 -16.35 -14.60
C ILE A 688 -14.34 -15.14 -15.41
N GLU A 689 -13.03 -14.89 -15.42
CA GLU A 689 -12.37 -13.89 -16.25
C GLU A 689 -11.60 -14.62 -17.36
N LEU A 690 -11.84 -14.24 -18.62
CA LEU A 690 -11.12 -14.77 -19.77
C LEU A 690 -10.54 -13.63 -20.60
N GLY A 691 -9.29 -13.73 -21.03
CA GLY A 691 -8.70 -12.75 -21.94
C GLY A 691 -7.23 -13.04 -22.23
N GLY A 692 -6.45 -12.02 -22.58
CA GLY A 692 -5.01 -12.19 -22.83
C GLY A 692 -4.71 -13.00 -24.09
N VAL A 693 -5.62 -12.96 -25.07
CA VAL A 693 -5.38 -13.33 -26.46
C VAL A 693 -5.20 -12.05 -27.25
N ASP A 694 -4.16 -11.98 -28.07
CA ASP A 694 -3.84 -10.76 -28.84
C ASP A 694 -4.99 -10.34 -29.76
N GLY A 695 -5.43 -9.09 -29.60
CA GLY A 695 -6.51 -8.50 -30.40
C GLY A 695 -7.91 -8.80 -29.87
N PHE A 696 -8.06 -9.32 -28.64
CA PHE A 696 -9.35 -9.65 -28.03
C PHE A 696 -9.50 -9.07 -26.63
N GLU A 697 -10.74 -8.69 -26.29
CA GLU A 697 -11.09 -8.11 -25.00
C GLU A 697 -11.07 -9.14 -23.86
N TYR A 698 -10.91 -8.65 -22.63
CA TYR A 698 -11.18 -9.44 -21.44
C TYR A 698 -12.69 -9.49 -21.18
N LEU A 699 -13.20 -10.69 -20.94
CA LEU A 699 -14.58 -10.95 -20.55
C LEU A 699 -14.61 -11.40 -19.09
N THR A 700 -15.43 -10.75 -18.27
CA THR A 700 -15.75 -11.23 -16.92
C THR A 700 -17.21 -11.64 -16.84
N ARG A 701 -17.49 -12.85 -16.32
CA ARG A 701 -18.83 -13.40 -16.23
C ARG A 701 -19.05 -14.19 -14.95
N ALA A 702 -20.15 -13.93 -14.26
CA ALA A 702 -20.65 -14.80 -13.19
C ALA A 702 -21.23 -16.11 -13.77
N GLN A 703 -20.80 -17.25 -13.26
CA GLN A 703 -21.16 -18.58 -13.71
C GLN A 703 -21.60 -19.44 -12.52
N SER A 704 -22.83 -19.96 -12.57
CA SER A 704 -23.31 -20.90 -11.55
C SER A 704 -22.59 -22.25 -11.67
N VAL A 705 -22.29 -22.86 -10.53
CA VAL A 705 -21.65 -24.17 -10.40
C VAL A 705 -22.73 -25.25 -10.34
N SER A 706 -22.71 -26.16 -11.32
CA SER A 706 -23.67 -27.26 -11.41
C SER A 706 -23.19 -28.50 -10.65
N SER A 707 -24.04 -29.51 -10.51
CA SER A 707 -23.65 -30.81 -9.96
C SER A 707 -22.60 -31.55 -10.80
N ARG A 708 -22.37 -31.14 -12.05
CA ARG A 708 -21.31 -31.66 -12.94
C ARG A 708 -20.07 -30.76 -12.96
N GLY A 709 -20.01 -29.72 -12.12
CA GLY A 709 -18.97 -28.72 -12.12
C GLY A 709 -19.24 -27.54 -13.06
N ILE A 710 -18.17 -26.90 -13.52
CA ILE A 710 -18.20 -25.75 -14.44
C ILE A 710 -17.84 -26.27 -15.83
N ILE A 711 -18.82 -26.40 -16.72
CA ILE A 711 -18.62 -26.91 -18.08
C ILE A 711 -19.05 -25.84 -19.09
N LEU A 712 -18.06 -25.27 -19.77
CA LEU A 712 -18.19 -24.24 -20.81
C LEU A 712 -17.44 -24.70 -22.06
N ARG A 713 -17.97 -25.74 -22.72
CA ARG A 713 -17.39 -26.37 -23.92
C ARG A 713 -18.40 -26.45 -25.06
N GLY A 714 -17.90 -26.61 -26.29
CA GLY A 714 -18.73 -26.75 -27.49
C GLY A 714 -19.76 -25.62 -27.62
N ASN A 715 -21.05 -25.96 -27.61
CA ASN A 715 -22.14 -24.97 -27.74
C ASN A 715 -22.22 -23.96 -26.58
N THR A 716 -21.51 -24.21 -25.47
CA THR A 716 -21.43 -23.32 -24.30
C THR A 716 -20.06 -22.67 -24.13
N GLN A 717 -19.17 -22.83 -25.11
CA GLN A 717 -17.85 -22.19 -25.10
C GLN A 717 -17.98 -20.66 -25.10
N ILE A 718 -16.97 -19.98 -24.58
CA ILE A 718 -16.96 -18.52 -24.51
C ILE A 718 -16.35 -17.95 -25.79
N THR A 719 -17.04 -17.02 -26.44
CA THR A 719 -16.49 -16.27 -27.57
C THR A 719 -15.99 -14.92 -27.09
N LEU A 720 -14.71 -14.62 -27.33
CA LEU A 720 -14.13 -13.31 -27.03
C LEU A 720 -14.39 -12.35 -28.19
N ASN A 721 -14.68 -11.10 -27.85
CA ASN A 721 -14.83 -10.03 -28.84
C ASN A 721 -13.45 -9.49 -29.23
N ARG A 722 -13.30 -9.05 -30.48
CA ARG A 722 -12.09 -8.34 -30.90
C ARG A 722 -12.01 -6.99 -30.19
N ASP A 723 -10.82 -6.61 -29.75
CA ASP A 723 -10.50 -5.27 -29.31
C ASP A 723 -10.10 -4.43 -30.54
N PRO A 724 -10.98 -3.52 -31.03
CA PRO A 724 -10.69 -2.75 -32.23
C PRO A 724 -9.53 -1.76 -32.05
N GLN A 725 -9.23 -1.33 -30.82
CA GLN A 725 -8.10 -0.43 -30.54
C GLN A 725 -6.77 -1.18 -30.60
N GLN A 726 -6.71 -2.37 -30.00
CA GLN A 726 -5.53 -3.22 -30.10
C GLN A 726 -5.27 -3.66 -31.54
N ALA A 727 -6.33 -3.99 -32.28
CA ALA A 727 -6.23 -4.30 -33.71
C ALA A 727 -5.72 -3.11 -34.53
N ALA A 728 -6.22 -1.89 -34.26
CA ALA A 728 -5.74 -0.68 -34.92
C ALA A 728 -4.26 -0.37 -34.58
N ARG A 729 -3.83 -0.59 -33.32
CA ARG A 729 -2.40 -0.46 -32.93
C ARG A 729 -1.53 -1.47 -33.67
N ALA A 730 -1.97 -2.73 -33.79
CA ALA A 730 -1.24 -3.75 -34.53
C ALA A 730 -1.09 -3.38 -36.01
N LEU A 731 -2.17 -2.93 -36.66
CA LEU A 731 -2.14 -2.45 -38.04
C LEU A 731 -1.19 -1.26 -38.21
N ALA A 732 -1.21 -0.29 -37.30
CA ALA A 732 -0.30 0.85 -37.34
C ALA A 732 1.17 0.42 -37.18
N ASN A 733 1.47 -0.51 -36.26
CA ASN A 733 2.81 -1.05 -36.06
C ASN A 733 3.33 -1.88 -37.25
N GLU A 734 2.41 -2.50 -38.01
CA GLU A 734 2.72 -3.16 -39.29
C GLU A 734 2.90 -2.16 -40.45
N GLY A 735 2.79 -0.86 -40.20
CA GLY A 735 2.84 0.19 -41.23
C GLY A 735 1.54 0.37 -42.01
N LYS A 736 0.48 -0.38 -41.69
CA LYS A 736 -0.86 -0.31 -42.32
C LYS A 736 -1.72 0.76 -41.66
N VAL A 737 -1.19 1.97 -41.56
CA VAL A 737 -1.84 3.12 -40.91
C VAL A 737 -3.23 3.43 -41.52
N PRO A 738 -3.45 3.36 -42.86
CA PRO A 738 -4.79 3.61 -43.43
C PRO A 738 -5.85 2.60 -42.98
N GLU A 739 -5.48 1.33 -42.82
CA GLU A 739 -6.39 0.28 -42.36
C GLU A 739 -6.72 0.44 -40.87
N ALA A 740 -5.74 0.87 -40.06
CA ALA A 740 -5.94 1.22 -38.66
C ALA A 740 -6.93 2.38 -38.50
N ILE A 741 -6.80 3.42 -39.32
CA ILE A 741 -7.71 4.58 -39.35
C ILE A 741 -9.11 4.13 -39.75
N GLN A 742 -9.26 3.36 -40.83
CA GLN A 742 -10.57 2.88 -41.28
C GLN A 742 -11.28 2.05 -40.20
N LEU A 743 -10.53 1.23 -39.46
CA LEU A 743 -11.07 0.45 -38.34
C LEU A 743 -11.59 1.35 -37.21
N LEU A 744 -10.81 2.36 -36.80
CA LEU A 744 -11.23 3.29 -35.74
C LEU A 744 -12.38 4.20 -36.17
N GLU A 745 -12.42 4.63 -37.43
CA GLU A 745 -13.50 5.46 -37.99
C GLU A 745 -14.83 4.70 -38.11
N SER A 746 -14.79 3.37 -38.17
CA SER A 746 -16.00 2.54 -38.20
C SER A 746 -16.75 2.50 -36.84
N ILE A 747 -16.10 2.92 -35.75
CA ILE A 747 -16.68 2.95 -34.40
C ILE A 747 -17.57 4.19 -34.26
N THR A 748 -18.86 3.97 -33.98
CA THR A 748 -19.87 5.04 -33.90
C THR A 748 -19.96 5.68 -32.52
N GLU A 749 -20.52 6.90 -32.42
CA GLU A 749 -20.72 7.63 -31.15
C GLU A 749 -21.55 6.88 -30.10
N THR A 750 -22.36 5.91 -30.52
CA THR A 750 -23.18 5.08 -29.61
C THR A 750 -22.38 3.96 -28.94
N ASP A 751 -21.18 3.68 -29.41
CA ASP A 751 -20.30 2.65 -28.88
C ASP A 751 -19.57 3.14 -27.62
N ASN A 752 -19.45 2.29 -26.60
CA ASN A 752 -18.79 2.64 -25.35
C ASN A 752 -17.28 2.88 -25.50
N THR A 753 -16.66 2.41 -26.59
CA THR A 753 -15.26 2.59 -26.94
C THR A 753 -14.99 3.83 -27.80
N TYR A 754 -16.03 4.55 -28.25
CA TYR A 754 -15.91 5.66 -29.20
C TYR A 754 -14.87 6.72 -28.80
N LEU A 755 -14.87 7.18 -27.55
CA LEU A 755 -13.96 8.23 -27.10
C LEU A 755 -12.49 7.79 -27.12
N LEU A 756 -12.23 6.53 -26.76
CA LEU A 756 -10.89 5.95 -26.85
C LEU A 756 -10.46 5.76 -28.31
N ALA A 757 -11.39 5.40 -29.20
CA ALA A 757 -11.13 5.32 -30.63
C ALA A 757 -10.78 6.67 -31.24
N GLN A 758 -11.53 7.75 -30.90
CA GLN A 758 -11.22 9.10 -31.35
C GLN A 758 -9.88 9.62 -30.79
N HIS A 759 -9.56 9.29 -29.53
CA HIS A 759 -8.25 9.60 -28.96
C HIS A 759 -7.12 8.94 -29.77
N GLN A 760 -7.20 7.63 -29.99
CA GLN A 760 -6.19 6.89 -30.75
C GLN A 760 -6.11 7.37 -32.22
N LEU A 761 -7.24 7.72 -32.82
CA LEU A 761 -7.29 8.28 -34.16
C LEU A 761 -6.52 9.62 -34.23
N GLY A 762 -6.67 10.47 -33.21
CA GLY A 762 -5.90 11.70 -33.08
C GLY A 762 -4.39 11.45 -32.99
N GLU A 763 -3.95 10.43 -32.25
CA GLU A 763 -2.54 10.04 -32.17
C GLU A 763 -1.98 9.58 -33.52
N LEU A 764 -2.73 8.75 -34.27
CA LEU A 764 -2.32 8.31 -35.60
C LEU A 764 -2.20 9.48 -36.58
N TYR A 765 -3.16 10.41 -36.56
CA TYR A 765 -3.10 11.60 -37.41
C TYR A 765 -1.89 12.48 -37.08
N LEU A 766 -1.58 12.67 -35.80
CA LEU A 766 -0.48 13.52 -35.34
C LEU A 766 0.88 12.88 -35.62
N ASN A 767 1.05 11.61 -35.26
CA ASN A 767 2.35 10.96 -35.20
C ASN A 767 2.71 10.23 -36.50
N ASN A 768 1.74 9.63 -37.19
CA ASN A 768 2.00 8.80 -38.37
C ASN A 768 1.73 9.53 -39.68
N LEU A 769 0.66 10.34 -39.75
CA LEU A 769 0.30 11.09 -40.96
C LEU A 769 0.76 12.54 -40.96
N HIS A 770 1.22 13.05 -39.81
CA HIS A 770 1.62 14.46 -39.64
C HIS A 770 0.53 15.46 -40.12
N ASP A 771 -0.74 15.10 -39.89
CA ASP A 771 -1.92 15.90 -40.20
C ASP A 771 -2.50 16.48 -38.89
N PRO A 772 -1.95 17.62 -38.40
CA PRO A 772 -2.32 18.18 -37.11
C PRO A 772 -3.77 18.71 -37.08
N VAL A 773 -4.34 19.05 -38.24
CA VAL A 773 -5.74 19.52 -38.32
C VAL A 773 -6.70 18.38 -38.05
N LYS A 774 -6.50 17.22 -38.69
CA LYS A 774 -7.31 16.03 -38.39
C LYS A 774 -7.08 15.49 -36.99
N ALA A 775 -5.83 15.55 -36.50
CA ALA A 775 -5.51 15.18 -35.12
C ALA A 775 -6.28 16.05 -34.11
N ALA A 776 -6.22 17.38 -34.26
CA ALA A 776 -6.95 18.32 -33.42
C ALA A 776 -8.46 18.04 -33.47
N SER A 777 -9.03 17.79 -34.65
CA SER A 777 -10.45 17.46 -34.80
C SER A 777 -10.86 16.16 -34.07
N ALA A 778 -10.02 15.11 -34.14
CA ALA A 778 -10.29 13.85 -33.46
C ALA A 778 -10.21 14.00 -31.94
N PHE A 779 -9.18 14.69 -31.42
CA PHE A 779 -9.08 14.98 -30.00
C PHE A 779 -10.21 15.88 -29.49
N HIS A 780 -10.63 16.87 -30.29
CA HIS A 780 -11.73 17.77 -29.94
C HIS A 780 -13.06 17.04 -29.69
N LYS A 781 -13.35 15.98 -30.47
CA LYS A 781 -14.54 15.13 -30.25
C LYS A 781 -14.51 14.42 -28.89
N VAL A 782 -13.32 14.15 -28.36
CA VAL A 782 -13.16 13.56 -27.02
C VAL A 782 -13.34 14.63 -25.95
N THR A 783 -12.66 15.77 -26.08
CA THR A 783 -12.61 16.82 -25.06
C THR A 783 -13.90 17.63 -24.92
N THR A 784 -14.78 17.58 -25.94
CA THR A 784 -16.12 18.18 -25.90
C THR A 784 -17.22 17.24 -25.42
N ASN A 785 -16.91 15.96 -25.17
CA ASN A 785 -17.89 15.05 -24.57
C ASN A 785 -18.30 15.55 -23.17
N PRO A 786 -19.60 15.60 -22.81
CA PRO A 786 -20.05 16.19 -21.55
C PRO A 786 -19.37 15.63 -20.29
N ASN A 787 -19.05 14.33 -20.26
CA ASN A 787 -18.38 13.71 -19.11
C ASN A 787 -16.88 14.03 -19.05
N VAL A 788 -16.25 14.26 -20.20
CA VAL A 788 -14.83 14.64 -20.30
C VAL A 788 -14.67 16.13 -20.04
N ASP A 789 -15.52 16.97 -20.66
CA ASP A 789 -15.55 18.43 -20.49
C ASP A 789 -15.82 18.84 -19.04
N SER A 790 -16.71 18.11 -18.34
CA SER A 790 -16.94 18.33 -16.91
C SER A 790 -15.93 17.63 -15.98
N TYR A 791 -14.85 17.04 -16.52
CA TYR A 791 -13.81 16.29 -15.80
C TYR A 791 -14.35 15.15 -14.91
N LYS A 792 -15.52 14.61 -15.22
CA LYS A 792 -16.06 13.40 -14.59
C LYS A 792 -15.30 12.17 -15.05
N ASP A 793 -14.96 12.09 -16.34
CA ASP A 793 -14.09 11.08 -16.91
C ASP A 793 -12.65 11.59 -17.02
N LYS A 794 -11.85 11.28 -16.00
CA LYS A 794 -10.49 11.77 -15.83
C LYS A 794 -9.45 11.06 -16.71
N ARG A 795 -9.84 9.97 -17.38
CA ARG A 795 -8.93 9.17 -18.22
C ARG A 795 -8.39 9.96 -19.40
N PHE A 796 -9.12 10.98 -19.85
CA PHE A 796 -8.81 11.74 -21.06
C PHE A 796 -8.12 13.09 -20.80
N ILE A 797 -7.61 13.34 -19.59
CA ILE A 797 -6.92 14.61 -19.29
C ILE A 797 -5.71 14.85 -20.21
N GLY A 798 -4.95 13.79 -20.53
CA GLY A 798 -3.87 13.88 -21.52
C GLY A 798 -4.35 14.24 -22.93
N THR A 799 -5.61 13.98 -23.27
CA THR A 799 -6.18 14.30 -24.58
C THR A 799 -6.29 15.80 -24.82
N TYR A 800 -6.56 16.59 -23.78
CA TYR A 800 -6.55 18.06 -23.88
C TYR A 800 -5.16 18.59 -24.24
N ILE A 801 -4.10 17.99 -23.67
CA ILE A 801 -2.72 18.38 -23.98
C ILE A 801 -2.40 18.01 -25.43
N ASN A 802 -2.79 16.80 -25.87
CA ASN A 802 -2.58 16.36 -27.25
C ASN A 802 -3.37 17.21 -28.26
N GLU A 803 -4.61 17.61 -27.94
CA GLU A 803 -5.40 18.55 -28.74
C GLU A 803 -4.68 19.89 -28.90
N ALA A 804 -4.20 20.46 -27.80
CA ALA A 804 -3.49 21.73 -27.82
C ALA A 804 -2.17 21.65 -28.63
N VAL A 805 -1.42 20.56 -28.50
CA VAL A 805 -0.21 20.33 -29.31
C VAL A 805 -0.55 20.22 -30.79
N ALA A 806 -1.61 19.48 -31.15
CA ALA A 806 -2.07 19.37 -32.53
C ALA A 806 -2.51 20.73 -33.07
N LEU A 807 -3.28 21.52 -32.31
CA LEU A 807 -3.65 22.89 -32.69
C LEU A 807 -2.41 23.78 -32.87
N PHE A 808 -1.42 23.69 -31.98
CA PHE A 808 -0.19 24.45 -32.14
C PHE A 808 0.52 24.13 -33.46
N GLN A 809 0.67 22.84 -33.79
CA GLN A 809 1.29 22.40 -35.04
C GLN A 809 0.46 22.80 -36.27
N ALA A 810 -0.88 22.77 -36.19
CA ALA A 810 -1.75 23.27 -37.24
C ALA A 810 -1.51 24.78 -37.47
N GLY A 811 -1.28 25.55 -36.41
CA GLY A 811 -0.88 26.96 -36.51
C GLY A 811 0.48 27.15 -37.19
N GLU A 812 1.48 26.32 -36.87
CA GLU A 812 2.80 26.35 -37.53
C GLU A 812 2.72 26.00 -39.03
N GLN A 813 1.81 25.12 -39.43
CA GLN A 813 1.56 24.83 -40.85
C GLN A 813 0.80 25.97 -41.55
N ALA A 814 -0.14 26.61 -40.85
CA ALA A 814 -0.98 27.67 -41.41
C ALA A 814 -0.25 29.01 -41.57
N VAL A 815 0.74 29.33 -40.73
CA VAL A 815 1.32 30.70 -40.63
C VAL A 815 1.85 31.26 -41.94
N ALA A 816 2.41 30.42 -42.82
CA ALA A 816 2.94 30.85 -44.11
C ALA A 816 1.84 31.20 -45.12
N MET A 817 0.63 30.66 -44.94
CA MET A 817 -0.50 30.79 -45.87
C MET A 817 -1.56 31.76 -45.34
N ASP A 818 -1.89 31.67 -44.05
CA ASP A 818 -2.89 32.49 -43.37
C ASP A 818 -2.48 32.73 -41.90
N SER A 819 -1.90 33.91 -41.67
CA SER A 819 -1.48 34.36 -40.34
C SER A 819 -2.62 34.48 -39.34
N ASN A 820 -3.84 34.81 -39.77
CA ASN A 820 -4.98 34.96 -38.87
C ASN A 820 -5.49 33.59 -38.42
N LEU A 821 -5.52 32.62 -39.34
CA LEU A 821 -5.84 31.24 -39.02
C LEU A 821 -4.79 30.65 -38.06
N ALA A 822 -3.50 30.89 -38.29
CA ALA A 822 -2.44 30.46 -37.38
C ALA A 822 -2.59 31.04 -35.96
N ILE A 823 -2.87 32.35 -35.85
CA ILE A 823 -3.16 33.00 -34.56
C ILE A 823 -4.36 32.32 -33.88
N SER A 824 -5.43 32.03 -34.63
CA SER A 824 -6.62 31.38 -34.07
C SER A 824 -6.32 30.00 -33.49
N TYR A 825 -5.45 29.21 -34.12
CA TYR A 825 -5.05 27.91 -33.62
C TYR A 825 -4.16 28.00 -32.37
N TRP A 826 -3.17 28.90 -32.36
CA TRP A 826 -2.33 29.10 -31.17
C TRP A 826 -3.12 29.62 -29.97
N ARG A 827 -4.13 30.46 -30.19
CA ARG A 827 -5.04 30.91 -29.12
C ARG A 827 -5.88 29.76 -28.54
N GLN A 828 -6.39 28.88 -29.40
CA GLN A 828 -7.14 27.71 -28.94
C GLN A 828 -6.24 26.75 -28.13
N SER A 829 -5.01 26.51 -28.62
CA SER A 829 -3.99 25.75 -27.89
C SER A 829 -3.74 26.32 -26.48
N GLU A 830 -3.47 27.62 -26.38
CA GLU A 830 -3.24 28.30 -25.10
C GLU A 830 -4.44 28.16 -24.15
N ALA A 831 -5.66 28.42 -24.63
CA ALA A 831 -6.87 28.36 -23.82
C ALA A 831 -7.13 26.95 -23.25
N ILE A 832 -6.91 25.90 -24.06
CA ILE A 832 -7.05 24.51 -23.62
C ILE A 832 -6.03 24.16 -22.55
N LEU A 833 -4.76 24.55 -22.74
CA LEU A 833 -3.69 24.26 -21.79
C LEU A 833 -3.91 24.98 -20.46
N THR A 834 -4.33 26.24 -20.49
CA THR A 834 -4.65 27.03 -19.29
C THR A 834 -5.79 26.40 -18.49
N ARG A 835 -6.86 25.92 -19.14
CA ARG A 835 -7.97 25.23 -18.45
C ARG A 835 -7.56 23.87 -17.86
N THR A 836 -6.60 23.19 -18.46
CA THR A 836 -6.22 21.81 -18.11
C THR A 836 -5.25 21.74 -16.93
N GLU A 837 -4.49 22.80 -16.65
CA GLU A 837 -3.41 22.84 -15.65
C GLU A 837 -3.85 22.34 -14.26
N GLU A 838 -4.98 22.80 -13.74
CA GLU A 838 -5.49 22.39 -12.42
C GLU A 838 -5.88 20.91 -12.33
N GLN A 839 -6.07 20.25 -13.48
CA GLN A 839 -6.51 18.86 -13.56
C GLN A 839 -5.34 17.89 -13.71
N LEU A 840 -4.10 18.37 -13.88
CA LEU A 840 -2.90 17.53 -13.99
C LEU A 840 -2.70 16.58 -12.79
N ARG A 841 -3.25 16.92 -11.61
CA ARG A 841 -3.26 16.06 -10.41
C ARG A 841 -3.89 14.68 -10.60
N PHE A 842 -4.65 14.49 -11.68
CA PHE A 842 -5.30 13.22 -12.01
C PHE A 842 -4.56 12.44 -13.11
N VAL A 843 -3.46 12.98 -13.66
CA VAL A 843 -2.58 12.28 -14.58
C VAL A 843 -1.75 11.25 -13.79
N PRO A 844 -1.60 10.00 -14.29
CA PRO A 844 -0.76 9.00 -13.62
C PRO A 844 0.68 9.48 -13.42
N GLN A 845 1.29 9.13 -12.28
CA GLN A 845 2.62 9.61 -11.88
C GLN A 845 3.70 9.38 -12.96
N ALA A 846 3.64 8.24 -13.65
CA ALA A 846 4.57 7.90 -14.73
C ALA A 846 4.55 8.90 -15.92
N GLN A 847 3.43 9.61 -16.09
CA GLN A 847 3.21 10.56 -17.19
C GLN A 847 3.14 12.02 -16.72
N TYR A 848 3.03 12.25 -15.41
CA TYR A 848 2.80 13.57 -14.83
C TYR A 848 3.88 14.59 -15.23
N ASN A 849 5.15 14.22 -15.09
CA ASN A 849 6.27 15.13 -15.45
C ASN A 849 6.20 15.52 -16.92
N GLN A 850 6.02 14.55 -17.83
CA GLN A 850 5.90 14.83 -19.26
C GLN A 850 4.69 15.73 -19.58
N ALA A 851 3.56 15.51 -18.91
CA ALA A 851 2.36 16.33 -19.08
C ALA A 851 2.58 17.79 -18.62
N VAL A 852 3.19 17.99 -17.45
CA VAL A 852 3.55 19.33 -16.94
C VAL A 852 4.50 20.05 -17.91
N HIS A 853 5.52 19.36 -18.40
CA HIS A 853 6.49 19.92 -19.35
C HIS A 853 5.82 20.31 -20.67
N THR A 854 5.06 19.41 -21.26
CA THR A 854 4.38 19.63 -22.55
C THR A 854 3.39 20.79 -22.45
N LEU A 855 2.57 20.80 -21.40
CA LEU A 855 1.59 21.87 -21.17
C LEU A 855 2.27 23.23 -21.00
N SER A 856 3.26 23.32 -20.11
CA SER A 856 3.90 24.60 -19.80
C SER A 856 4.66 25.16 -21.00
N TYR A 857 5.36 24.30 -21.74
CA TYR A 857 6.14 24.68 -22.92
C TYR A 857 5.25 25.19 -24.06
N TYR A 858 4.23 24.41 -24.46
CA TYR A 858 3.38 24.79 -25.60
C TYR A 858 2.46 25.97 -25.28
N ARG A 859 2.09 26.19 -24.01
CA ARG A 859 1.38 27.40 -23.59
C ARG A 859 2.23 28.65 -23.81
N ALA A 860 3.45 28.65 -23.28
CA ALA A 860 4.39 29.77 -23.43
C ALA A 860 4.74 30.02 -24.90
N LEU A 861 4.92 28.94 -25.67
CA LEU A 861 5.24 29.02 -27.09
C LEU A 861 4.08 29.54 -27.94
N SER A 862 2.84 29.11 -27.67
CA SER A 862 1.64 29.60 -28.37
C SER A 862 1.46 31.12 -28.19
N LEU A 863 1.66 31.62 -26.97
CA LEU A 863 1.64 33.06 -26.67
C LEU A 863 2.79 33.80 -27.36
N HIS A 864 4.00 33.25 -27.33
CA HIS A 864 5.17 33.83 -27.99
C HIS A 864 4.96 33.97 -29.51
N LYS A 865 4.45 32.92 -30.15
CA LYS A 865 4.16 32.92 -31.60
C LYS A 865 3.06 33.93 -31.95
N THR A 866 2.00 33.98 -31.14
CA THR A 866 0.93 34.97 -31.31
C THR A 866 1.45 36.40 -31.17
N TRP A 867 2.28 36.66 -30.15
CA TRP A 867 2.93 37.97 -29.97
C TRP A 867 3.81 38.34 -31.16
N THR A 868 4.56 37.40 -31.72
CA THR A 868 5.47 37.67 -32.85
C THR A 868 4.72 38.27 -34.04
N LEU A 869 3.49 37.82 -34.32
CA LEU A 869 2.66 38.33 -35.42
C LEU A 869 1.82 39.56 -35.05
N THR A 870 1.29 39.60 -33.83
CA THR A 870 0.35 40.67 -33.41
C THR A 870 1.03 41.88 -32.78
N GLN A 871 2.24 41.71 -32.25
CA GLN A 871 2.98 42.69 -31.46
C GLN A 871 2.22 43.23 -30.23
N ASN A 872 1.19 42.50 -29.78
CA ASN A 872 0.33 42.84 -28.65
C ASN A 872 1.12 42.78 -27.32
N ALA A 873 0.99 43.81 -26.48
CA ALA A 873 1.76 43.92 -25.24
C ALA A 873 1.37 42.86 -24.19
N GLN A 874 0.08 42.49 -24.11
CA GLN A 874 -0.39 41.49 -23.15
C GLN A 874 0.15 40.09 -23.47
N ASP A 875 0.19 39.72 -24.74
CA ASP A 875 0.77 38.45 -25.17
C ASP A 875 2.26 38.40 -24.89
N GLN A 876 2.94 39.55 -25.05
CA GLN A 876 4.36 39.68 -24.73
C GLN A 876 4.63 39.44 -23.24
N GLU A 877 3.84 40.07 -22.38
CA GLU A 877 3.94 39.93 -20.92
C GLU A 877 3.63 38.51 -20.47
N ASN A 878 2.51 37.94 -20.94
CA ASN A 878 2.09 36.58 -20.58
C ASN A 878 3.10 35.54 -21.06
N ALA A 879 3.60 35.63 -22.30
CA ALA A 879 4.63 34.74 -22.81
C ALA A 879 5.92 34.84 -21.99
N MET A 880 6.35 36.06 -21.64
CA MET A 880 7.55 36.28 -20.83
C MET A 880 7.40 35.67 -19.43
N GLN A 881 6.25 35.84 -18.80
CA GLN A 881 5.95 35.27 -17.48
C GLN A 881 5.94 33.73 -17.53
N HIS A 882 5.23 33.12 -18.49
CA HIS A 882 5.18 31.66 -18.61
C HIS A 882 6.53 31.03 -18.99
N TRP A 883 7.35 31.70 -19.82
CA TRP A 883 8.71 31.23 -20.07
C TRP A 883 9.58 31.26 -18.82
N LYS A 884 9.47 32.32 -18.01
CA LYS A 884 10.18 32.43 -16.73
C LYS A 884 9.76 31.31 -15.78
N ASP A 885 8.46 31.09 -15.62
CA ASP A 885 7.93 30.08 -14.71
C ASP A 885 8.34 28.67 -15.15
N TYR A 886 8.30 28.40 -16.46
CA TYR A 886 8.77 27.13 -17.02
C TYR A 886 10.26 26.90 -16.74
N ILE A 887 11.12 27.90 -16.97
CA ILE A 887 12.57 27.79 -16.72
C ILE A 887 12.87 27.63 -15.23
N GLN A 888 12.20 28.39 -14.35
CA GLN A 888 12.42 28.32 -12.91
C GLN A 888 11.92 27.00 -12.30
N GLY A 889 10.77 26.48 -12.77
CA GLY A 889 10.23 25.19 -12.37
C GLY A 889 11.02 23.98 -12.88
N THR A 890 11.94 24.18 -13.83
CA THR A 890 12.76 23.13 -14.45
C THR A 890 14.26 23.31 -14.20
N ALA A 891 14.65 24.27 -13.34
CA ALA A 891 16.01 24.79 -13.16
C ALA A 891 17.06 23.82 -12.54
N LEU A 892 16.74 22.54 -12.42
CA LEU A 892 17.65 21.47 -11.98
C LEU A 892 17.94 20.43 -13.07
N ALA A 893 17.41 20.62 -14.29
CA ALA A 893 17.63 19.68 -15.39
C ALA A 893 19.10 19.67 -15.82
N LEU A 894 19.76 18.52 -15.67
CA LEU A 894 21.12 18.25 -16.17
C LEU A 894 21.09 17.96 -17.67
N PRO A 895 22.21 18.08 -18.40
CA PRO A 895 22.30 17.75 -19.84
C PRO A 895 21.89 16.31 -20.21
N GLN A 896 21.71 15.44 -19.22
CA GLN A 896 21.34 14.03 -19.35
C GLN A 896 19.82 13.82 -19.22
N ASP A 897 19.08 14.86 -18.83
CA ASP A 897 17.64 14.80 -18.61
C ASP A 897 16.88 14.99 -19.92
N GLN A 898 15.83 14.18 -20.11
CA GLN A 898 15.03 14.08 -21.33
C GLN A 898 14.46 15.42 -21.85
N ASN A 899 14.35 16.44 -20.99
CA ASN A 899 13.75 17.74 -21.32
C ASN A 899 14.76 18.90 -21.40
N TYR A 900 16.07 18.65 -21.28
CA TYR A 900 17.10 19.68 -21.26
C TYR A 900 17.09 20.57 -22.51
N ASP A 901 16.89 19.99 -23.69
CA ASP A 901 16.83 20.73 -24.97
C ASP A 901 15.63 21.69 -25.04
N TRP A 902 14.51 21.33 -24.42
CA TRP A 902 13.33 22.18 -24.36
C TRP A 902 13.57 23.36 -23.44
N VAL A 903 14.27 23.15 -22.32
CA VAL A 903 14.70 24.22 -21.41
C VAL A 903 15.67 25.17 -22.13
N LYS A 904 16.64 24.65 -22.90
CA LYS A 904 17.55 25.49 -23.71
C LYS A 904 16.83 26.33 -24.77
N LYS A 905 15.85 25.74 -25.47
CA LYS A 905 15.00 26.48 -26.41
C LYS A 905 14.17 27.54 -25.68
N ALA A 906 13.62 27.21 -24.52
CA ALA A 906 12.86 28.15 -23.68
C ALA A 906 13.72 29.34 -23.23
N GLU A 907 14.96 29.11 -22.79
CA GLU A 907 15.93 30.19 -22.47
C GLU A 907 16.15 31.11 -23.67
N GLY A 908 16.28 30.55 -24.88
CA GLY A 908 16.39 31.31 -26.13
C GLY A 908 15.16 32.17 -26.42
N TYR A 909 13.95 31.61 -26.30
CA TYR A 909 12.70 32.34 -26.48
C TYR A 909 12.49 33.43 -25.42
N PHE A 910 12.86 33.14 -24.18
CA PHE A 910 12.81 34.10 -23.08
C PHE A 910 13.75 35.29 -23.32
N GLU A 911 14.98 35.03 -23.78
CA GLU A 911 15.93 36.09 -24.12
C GLU A 911 15.47 36.93 -25.31
N GLN A 912 14.85 36.30 -26.32
CA GLN A 912 14.29 36.99 -27.47
C GLN A 912 13.19 37.99 -27.04
N ILE A 913 12.23 37.54 -26.22
CA ILE A 913 11.10 38.38 -25.80
C ILE A 913 11.53 39.48 -24.81
N ARG A 914 12.51 39.18 -23.94
CA ARG A 914 13.11 40.14 -22.99
C ARG A 914 13.87 41.27 -23.70
N LYS A 915 14.63 40.96 -24.74
CA LYS A 915 15.33 41.96 -25.57
C LYS A 915 14.35 42.87 -26.30
N ALA A 916 13.25 42.33 -26.82
CA ALA A 916 12.21 43.12 -27.45
C ALA A 916 11.48 44.07 -26.46
N SER A 917 11.29 43.64 -25.22
CA SER A 917 10.71 44.47 -24.14
C SER A 917 11.63 45.63 -23.74
N THR A 918 12.93 45.37 -23.60
CA THR A 918 13.91 46.43 -23.25
C THR A 918 14.16 47.43 -24.38
N ALA A 919 13.98 47.04 -25.64
CA ALA A 919 14.03 47.94 -26.79
C ALA A 919 12.84 48.93 -26.86
N ARG A 920 11.64 48.53 -26.39
CA ARG A 920 10.45 49.39 -26.30
C ARG A 920 10.54 50.46 -25.20
N ASN A 921 11.33 50.21 -24.14
CA ASN A 921 11.47 51.09 -22.97
C ASN A 921 12.62 52.11 -23.05
N LYS A 922 13.33 52.23 -24.18
CA LYS A 922 14.27 53.35 -24.38
C LYS A 922 13.48 54.63 -24.71
N PRO A 923 13.65 55.73 -23.96
CA PRO A 923 13.06 57.01 -24.34
C PRO A 923 13.66 57.47 -25.68
N ASN A 924 12.80 57.89 -26.60
CA ASN A 924 13.18 58.39 -27.91
C ASN A 924 13.92 59.74 -27.77
N THR A 925 15.23 59.68 -27.57
CA THR A 925 16.13 60.84 -27.61
C THR A 925 16.80 60.92 -28.98
N ASP A 926 16.04 61.19 -30.04
CA ASP A 926 16.58 61.89 -31.20
C ASP A 926 15.46 62.48 -32.07
N LYS A 927 15.10 63.72 -31.74
CA LYS A 927 14.66 64.70 -32.74
C LYS A 927 15.83 65.63 -33.03
N ARG A 928 16.56 65.39 -34.12
CA ARG A 928 17.07 66.47 -34.96
C ARG A 928 16.80 66.17 -36.44
N SER A 929 16.24 67.21 -37.05
CA SER A 929 15.50 67.37 -38.30
C SER A 929 16.13 66.81 -39.58
N PRO A 930 15.32 66.63 -40.65
CA PRO A 930 15.81 66.23 -41.95
C PRO A 930 16.53 67.38 -42.66
N VAL A 931 17.63 67.09 -43.34
CA VAL A 931 18.19 67.93 -44.41
C VAL A 931 18.51 67.05 -45.61
N ALA A 932 18.07 67.53 -46.76
CA ALA A 932 17.93 66.87 -48.06
C ALA A 932 19.25 66.45 -48.74
N LEU A 933 19.20 65.33 -49.46
CA LEU A 933 19.28 65.26 -50.94
C LEU A 933 18.87 63.86 -51.43
#